data_AF-A0A2V6GTG0-F1
#
_entry.id   AF-A0A2V6GTG0-F1
#
_cell.length_a   1.000
_cell.length_b   1.000
_cell.length_c   1.000
_cell.angle_alpha   90.00
_cell.angle_beta   90.00
_cell.angle_gamma   90.00
#
_symmetry.space_group_name_H-M   'P 1'
#
loop_
_entity.id
_entity.type
_entity.pdbx_description
1 polymer ?
#
loop_
_entity_poly.entity_id
_entity_poly.type
_entity_poly.pdbx_seq_one_letter_code
_entity_poly.pdbx_strand_id
1 'polypeptide(L)'
;MTPAPICILYTQDAELVRRTRAFLRSMSQLRHVSDPDRLESVLQQTGPSVLMMDLRSKECRELIDQIQNEQPDVLIIAFGVGQSETLREAEQFGIYAAEEIGLERRRFQALLGRAFDYVKLSQENRDLRETSAMTPEISRKGEATQQPIDVTRTFPLLRFPRVLRRLDNIEVLVTTVVEALADASGVSRVGLFSRTRKGDPYQLRAGLHCLPETEELQFGERDALVRWFESHAHLISRTNLLRTQDHRQRTIMRRALDMFGAEAIVPLYARGSIIGWVFFGPRVTGRPFDDRDLEGLTTLAEHVSTILENALLYEEATVQKTLAETLLKSIPPGIVAIDEDAIIRWFNPPAEKTLGLSGTAALNKPVESVGTRLAGLLRETLESKTPMPPQHWIDNNTQRSLSVETRQLAGNGSPLGAVAVIQDLTAQETLREKQALLDRATFWTDLAASMSHEIRNPLVAIKTFAQLLPERFDDADFRKEFNEIVVSEIDRLDKIITQINNFAHPPELVFKPIDVRSPVKKGVEIARSRYGINGKVELETSLPSNLPRVLGDEAALAEAFAHLVANAAEASADRNKPRITLSAKPVREGQHSAAVVVTVRDNGSGISPEIKEKIFSPFCTTKPRGMGLGLPIVKRTVFDHHGRVEVDSTSKGTQVSVLLPATSGQG
;
A
#
# COMPACT_ATOMS: atom_id res chain seq x y z
N MET A 1 14.79 34.19 54.22
CA MET A 1 14.04 34.19 52.95
C MET A 1 14.98 34.75 51.90
N THR A 2 15.42 33.94 50.94
CA THR A 2 16.19 34.43 49.78
C THR A 2 15.30 35.39 48.99
N PRO A 3 15.82 36.53 48.51
CA PRO A 3 15.04 37.44 47.66
C PRO A 3 14.57 36.69 46.41
N ALA A 4 13.35 36.95 45.97
CA ALA A 4 12.83 36.34 44.74
C ALA A 4 13.73 36.72 43.56
N PRO A 5 14.06 35.78 42.65
CA PRO A 5 14.95 36.05 41.53
C PRO A 5 14.39 37.19 40.68
N ILE A 6 15.29 38.04 40.16
CA ILE A 6 14.90 39.18 39.34
C ILE A 6 14.96 38.75 37.87
N CYS A 7 13.84 38.90 37.18
CA CYS A 7 13.73 38.67 35.74
C CYS A 7 13.65 40.04 35.04
N ILE A 8 14.46 40.25 34.03
CA ILE A 8 14.44 41.48 33.22
C ILE A 8 13.66 41.17 31.94
N LEU A 9 12.72 42.02 31.55
CA LEU A 9 11.99 41.91 30.29
C LEU A 9 12.23 43.16 29.46
N TYR A 10 12.91 42.98 28.34
CA TYR A 10 13.11 43.99 27.31
C TYR A 10 12.01 43.88 26.25
N THR A 11 11.08 44.84 26.22
CA THR A 11 9.99 44.92 25.23
C THR A 11 9.40 46.32 25.16
N GLN A 12 8.92 46.71 23.98
CA GLN A 12 8.11 47.92 23.79
C GLN A 12 6.59 47.63 23.85
N ASP A 13 6.19 46.36 23.97
CA ASP A 13 4.79 45.94 23.97
C ASP A 13 4.19 45.90 25.38
N ALA A 14 3.27 46.82 25.66
CA ALA A 14 2.56 46.93 26.93
C ALA A 14 1.69 45.70 27.27
N GLU A 15 1.16 45.00 26.26
CA GLU A 15 0.35 43.79 26.47
C GLU A 15 1.24 42.62 26.91
N LEU A 16 2.41 42.46 26.29
CA LEU A 16 3.40 41.45 26.67
C LEU A 16 3.87 41.65 28.12
N VAL A 17 4.12 42.90 28.53
CA VAL A 17 4.47 43.23 29.93
C VAL A 17 3.36 42.82 30.89
N ARG A 18 2.10 43.15 30.58
CA ARG A 18 0.94 42.79 31.42
C ARG A 18 0.80 41.28 31.55
N ARG A 19 0.96 40.54 30.44
CA ARG A 19 0.82 39.08 30.40
C ARG A 19 1.97 38.38 31.14
N THR A 20 3.21 38.79 30.91
CA THR A 20 4.38 38.25 31.60
C THR A 20 4.32 38.53 33.10
N ARG A 21 3.89 39.74 33.51
CA ARG A 21 3.64 40.07 34.92
C ARG A 21 2.56 39.19 35.55
N ALA A 22 1.51 38.85 34.81
CA ALA A 22 0.46 37.92 35.26
C ALA A 22 0.98 36.48 35.42
N PHE A 23 1.86 36.02 34.53
CA PHE A 23 2.46 34.68 34.59
C PHE A 23 3.50 34.54 35.72
N LEU A 24 4.14 35.64 36.11
CA LEU A 24 5.23 35.68 37.09
C LEU A 24 4.82 36.01 38.53
N ARG A 25 3.54 36.33 38.81
CA ARG A 25 3.04 36.93 40.08
C ARG A 25 3.57 36.30 41.39
N SER A 26 4.05 35.06 41.39
CA SER A 26 4.64 34.37 42.55
C SER A 26 6.04 33.78 42.34
N MET A 27 6.63 33.87 41.14
CA MET A 27 7.92 33.22 40.82
C MET A 27 9.13 34.16 40.86
N SER A 28 8.97 35.42 40.46
CA SER A 28 10.11 36.35 40.29
C SER A 28 9.66 37.81 40.30
N GLN A 29 10.56 38.73 40.64
CA GLN A 29 10.34 40.15 40.42
C GLN A 29 10.60 40.49 38.95
N LEU A 30 9.63 41.07 38.25
CA LEU A 30 9.77 41.47 36.84
C LEU A 30 10.19 42.95 36.74
N ARG A 31 11.39 43.21 36.21
CA ARG A 31 11.84 44.55 35.80
C ARG A 31 11.59 44.72 34.31
N HIS A 32 10.72 45.66 33.93
CA HIS A 32 10.47 46.00 32.53
C HIS A 32 11.41 47.12 32.09
N VAL A 33 12.04 46.93 30.92
CA VAL A 33 12.89 47.91 30.27
C VAL A 33 12.41 48.07 28.83
N SER A 34 12.22 49.32 28.38
CA SER A 34 11.80 49.65 27.02
C SER A 34 12.88 50.39 26.21
N ASP A 35 13.96 50.82 26.88
CA ASP A 35 15.02 51.67 26.34
C ASP A 35 16.36 50.90 26.35
N PRO A 36 17.05 50.73 25.19
CA PRO A 36 18.34 50.04 25.06
C PRO A 36 19.40 50.55 26.05
N ASP A 37 19.58 51.87 26.15
CA ASP A 37 20.65 52.49 26.96
C ASP A 37 20.43 52.23 28.46
N ARG A 38 19.17 52.01 28.84
CA ARG A 38 18.77 51.71 30.20
C ARG A 38 18.90 50.22 30.53
N LEU A 39 18.92 49.34 29.54
CA LEU A 39 19.03 47.88 29.72
C LEU A 39 20.39 47.50 30.31
N GLU A 40 21.46 48.09 29.80
CA GLU A 40 22.84 47.82 30.27
C GLU A 40 23.04 48.24 31.73
N SER A 41 22.58 49.45 32.08
CA SER A 41 22.60 49.95 33.46
C SER A 41 21.82 49.04 34.42
N VAL A 42 20.67 48.51 33.97
CA VAL A 42 19.87 47.58 34.77
C VAL A 42 20.58 46.23 34.92
N LEU A 43 21.18 45.69 33.86
CA LEU A 43 21.92 44.42 33.92
C LEU A 43 23.10 44.50 34.88
N GLN A 44 23.90 45.58 34.82
CA GLN A 44 25.03 45.81 35.74
C GLN A 44 24.61 45.91 37.22
N GLN A 45 23.42 46.44 37.52
CA GLN A 45 22.93 46.59 38.89
C GLN A 45 22.26 45.32 39.47
N THR A 46 21.92 44.33 38.64
CA THR A 46 21.01 43.24 39.05
C THR A 46 21.72 41.89 39.25
N GLY A 47 22.97 41.73 38.79
CA GLY A 47 23.71 40.46 38.87
C GLY A 47 23.20 39.38 37.90
N PRO A 48 23.62 38.11 38.02
CA PRO A 48 23.24 37.04 37.09
C PRO A 48 21.73 36.89 37.08
N SER A 49 21.12 37.18 35.94
CA SER A 49 19.68 37.35 35.80
C SER A 49 19.18 36.71 34.51
N VAL A 50 17.92 36.30 34.52
CA VAL A 50 17.23 35.83 33.31
C VAL A 50 16.73 37.06 32.57
N LEU A 51 17.27 37.30 31.37
CA LEU A 51 16.87 38.37 30.47
C LEU A 51 15.92 37.81 29.41
N MET A 52 14.69 38.29 29.42
CA MET A 52 13.70 38.01 28.40
C MET A 52 13.71 39.13 27.35
N MET A 53 13.83 38.79 26.07
CA MET A 53 13.91 39.77 24.99
C MET A 53 12.79 39.56 23.97
N ASP A 54 12.09 40.64 23.61
CA ASP A 54 11.09 40.66 22.55
C ASP A 54 11.72 41.02 21.20
N LEU A 55 11.86 40.00 20.35
CA LEU A 55 12.50 40.09 19.04
C LEU A 55 11.70 40.87 17.98
N ARG A 56 10.53 41.44 18.32
CA ARG A 56 9.82 42.36 17.44
C ARG A 56 10.45 43.76 17.39
N SER A 57 11.31 44.08 18.36
CA SER A 57 12.08 45.32 18.37
C SER A 57 13.28 45.24 17.40
N LYS A 58 13.52 46.31 16.63
CA LYS A 58 14.53 46.32 15.55
C LYS A 58 15.98 46.29 16.05
N GLU A 59 16.22 46.69 17.30
CA GLU A 59 17.55 46.79 17.92
C GLU A 59 17.96 45.51 18.69
N CYS A 60 17.08 44.49 18.77
CA CYS A 60 17.32 43.30 19.58
C CYS A 60 18.57 42.51 19.18
N ARG A 61 18.92 42.54 17.89
CA ARG A 61 20.05 41.77 17.35
C ARG A 61 21.40 42.27 17.87
N GLU A 62 21.64 43.57 17.76
CA GLU A 62 22.88 44.22 18.22
C GLU A 62 22.98 44.12 19.74
N LEU A 63 21.85 44.27 20.45
CA LEU A 63 21.78 44.12 21.90
C LEU A 63 22.08 42.70 22.38
N ILE A 64 21.57 41.64 21.72
CA ILE A 64 21.89 40.25 22.09
C ILE A 64 23.38 40.00 21.96
N ASP A 65 23.99 40.42 20.85
CA ASP A 65 25.43 40.23 20.60
C ASP A 65 26.28 41.00 21.61
N GLN A 66 25.93 42.26 21.89
CA GLN A 66 26.62 43.09 22.88
C GLN A 66 26.53 42.49 24.30
N ILE A 67 25.33 42.09 24.75
CA ILE A 67 25.11 41.53 26.10
C ILE A 67 25.85 40.20 26.28
N GLN A 68 25.86 39.34 25.25
CA GLN A 68 26.59 38.07 25.32
C GLN A 68 28.11 38.26 25.38
N ASN A 69 28.63 39.34 24.79
CA ASN A 69 30.05 39.68 24.83
C ASN A 69 30.47 40.31 26.16
N GLU A 70 29.67 41.24 26.70
CA GLU A 70 30.00 42.00 27.90
C GLU A 70 29.61 41.28 29.20
N GLN A 71 28.52 40.49 29.19
CA GLN A 71 27.98 39.79 30.37
C GLN A 71 27.52 38.35 30.04
N PRO A 72 28.46 37.41 29.86
CA PRO A 72 28.15 36.02 29.47
C PRO A 72 27.39 35.21 30.52
N ASP A 73 27.29 35.73 31.76
CA ASP A 73 26.57 35.10 32.88
C ASP A 73 25.06 35.40 32.84
N VAL A 74 24.58 36.22 31.90
CA VAL A 74 23.17 36.55 31.70
C VAL A 74 22.50 35.51 30.81
N LEU A 75 21.41 34.91 31.28
CA LEU A 75 20.64 33.93 30.50
C LEU A 75 19.59 34.64 29.65
N ILE A 76 19.76 34.60 28.33
CA ILE A 76 18.83 35.23 27.39
C ILE A 76 17.76 34.25 26.94
N ILE A 77 16.49 34.62 27.12
CA ILE A 77 15.32 33.94 26.54
C ILE A 77 14.67 34.89 25.55
N ALA A 78 14.72 34.54 24.27
CA ALA A 78 14.14 35.39 23.23
C ALA A 78 12.72 34.94 22.87
N PHE A 79 11.83 35.90 22.68
CA PHE A 79 10.46 35.67 22.24
C PHE A 79 10.22 36.37 20.91
N GLY A 80 9.74 35.63 19.91
CA GLY A 80 9.46 36.16 18.57
C GLY A 80 8.17 35.62 17.96
N VAL A 81 7.90 36.01 16.72
CA VAL A 81 6.79 35.46 15.92
C VAL A 81 7.24 34.10 15.37
N GLY A 82 6.37 33.08 15.42
CA GLY A 82 6.68 31.76 14.90
C GLY A 82 7.13 31.82 13.43
N GLN A 83 8.24 31.13 13.13
CA GLN A 83 8.87 31.09 11.80
C GLN A 83 9.44 32.42 11.27
N SER A 84 9.54 33.48 12.07
CA SER A 84 10.20 34.72 11.61
C SER A 84 11.69 34.53 11.42
N GLU A 85 12.27 35.28 10.47
CA GLU A 85 13.72 35.32 10.25
C GLU A 85 14.45 35.79 11.52
N THR A 86 13.89 36.75 12.26
CA THR A 86 14.45 37.24 13.53
C THR A 86 14.49 36.18 14.63
N LEU A 87 13.51 35.29 14.72
CA LEU A 87 13.51 34.18 15.69
C LEU A 87 14.53 33.10 15.29
N ARG A 88 14.62 32.79 13.99
CA ARG A 88 15.64 31.87 13.45
C ARG A 88 17.06 32.39 13.64
N GLU A 89 17.26 33.69 13.48
CA GLU A 89 18.54 34.34 13.77
C GLU A 89 18.83 34.28 15.28
N ALA A 90 17.86 34.60 16.15
CA ALA A 90 17.99 34.52 17.61
C ALA A 90 18.47 33.14 18.10
N GLU A 91 17.94 32.05 17.52
CA GLU A 91 18.37 30.67 17.80
C GLU A 91 19.85 30.41 17.49
N GLN A 92 20.43 31.15 16.53
CA GLN A 92 21.84 31.01 16.13
C GLN A 92 22.80 31.78 17.03
N PHE A 93 22.32 32.66 17.91
CA PHE A 93 23.16 33.43 18.84
C PHE A 93 23.57 32.64 20.09
N GLY A 94 23.17 31.37 20.24
CA GLY A 94 23.56 30.58 21.42
C GLY A 94 22.91 31.05 22.72
N ILE A 95 21.73 31.66 22.62
CA ILE A 95 20.87 32.03 23.75
C ILE A 95 20.29 30.79 24.44
N TYR A 96 19.73 30.95 25.64
CA TYR A 96 19.24 29.82 26.45
C TYR A 96 18.07 29.10 25.79
N ALA A 97 17.12 29.88 25.27
CA ALA A 97 15.97 29.41 24.51
C ALA A 97 15.43 30.54 23.62
N ALA A 98 14.92 30.17 22.45
CA ALA A 98 14.09 31.03 21.61
C ALA A 98 12.71 30.39 21.51
N GLU A 99 11.65 31.14 21.80
CA GLU A 99 10.29 30.60 21.79
C GLU A 99 9.30 31.60 21.16
N GLU A 100 8.11 31.11 20.83
CA GLU A 100 7.07 31.95 20.27
C GLU A 100 6.43 32.86 21.35
N ILE A 101 6.10 34.10 21.00
CA ILE A 101 5.39 35.03 21.89
C ILE A 101 4.01 34.47 22.32
N GLY A 102 3.45 33.45 21.69
CA GLY A 102 2.14 32.86 22.00
C GLY A 102 2.10 31.77 23.09
N LEU A 103 3.20 31.50 23.82
CA LEU A 103 3.28 30.34 24.75
C LEU A 103 2.16 30.27 25.80
N GLU A 104 1.65 29.05 26.01
CA GLU A 104 0.76 28.73 27.12
C GLU A 104 1.44 28.96 28.48
N ARG A 105 0.67 29.40 29.47
CA ARG A 105 1.14 29.74 30.82
C ARG A 105 1.99 28.65 31.47
N ARG A 106 1.60 27.37 31.35
CA ARG A 106 2.33 26.24 31.96
C ARG A 106 3.73 26.07 31.36
N ARG A 107 3.82 26.11 30.02
CA ARG A 107 5.09 25.96 29.30
C ARG A 107 6.02 27.14 29.55
N PHE A 108 5.47 28.35 29.58
CA PHE A 108 6.19 29.57 29.95
C PHE A 108 6.77 29.49 31.38
N GLN A 109 5.96 29.05 32.35
CA GLN A 109 6.41 28.90 33.74
C GLN A 109 7.47 27.81 33.90
N ALA A 110 7.34 26.68 33.19
CA ALA A 110 8.33 25.60 33.21
C ALA A 110 9.67 26.02 32.58
N LEU A 111 9.65 26.78 31.49
CA LEU A 111 10.86 27.31 30.87
C LEU A 111 11.63 28.23 31.81
N LEU A 112 10.91 29.17 32.45
CA LEU A 112 11.50 30.11 33.41
C LEU A 112 11.96 29.43 34.70
N GLY A 113 11.22 28.43 35.20
CA GLY A 113 11.64 27.63 36.36
C GLY A 113 13.01 26.99 36.11
N ARG A 114 13.16 26.29 34.98
CA ARG A 114 14.46 25.71 34.57
C ARG A 114 15.56 26.75 34.42
N ALA A 115 15.24 27.93 33.87
CA ALA A 115 16.22 29.01 33.73
C ALA A 115 16.70 29.53 35.09
N PHE A 116 15.80 29.71 36.08
CA PHE A 116 16.18 30.14 37.42
C PHE A 116 17.01 29.10 38.17
N ASP A 117 16.63 27.82 38.07
CA ASP A 117 17.41 26.72 38.66
C ASP A 117 18.83 26.68 38.07
N TYR A 118 18.96 26.90 36.76
CA TYR A 118 20.25 27.02 36.09
C TYR A 118 21.09 28.20 36.59
N VAL A 119 20.52 29.41 36.71
CA VAL A 119 21.25 30.58 37.26
C VAL A 119 21.75 30.27 38.67
N LYS A 120 20.89 29.68 39.51
CA LYS A 120 21.22 29.33 40.89
C LYS A 120 22.36 28.31 40.97
N LEU A 121 22.30 27.24 40.18
CA LEU A 121 23.36 26.22 40.11
C LEU A 121 24.68 26.78 39.57
N SER A 122 24.61 27.71 38.61
CA SER A 122 25.81 28.36 38.07
C SER A 122 26.48 29.27 39.11
N GLN A 123 25.69 29.96 39.93
CA GLN A 123 26.18 30.76 41.06
C GLN A 123 26.80 29.86 42.14
N GLU A 124 26.12 28.80 42.57
CA GLU A 124 26.64 27.85 43.56
C GLU A 124 27.96 27.21 43.11
N ASN A 125 28.08 26.84 41.83
CA ASN A 125 29.33 26.32 41.27
C ASN A 125 30.45 27.37 41.23
N ARG A 126 30.12 28.64 40.98
CA ARG A 126 31.10 29.74 41.00
C ARG A 126 31.62 29.97 42.42
N ASP A 127 30.71 30.06 43.39
CA ASP A 127 31.05 30.23 44.80
C ASP A 127 31.92 29.07 45.32
N LEU A 128 31.59 27.83 44.94
CA LEU A 128 32.39 26.64 45.29
C LEU A 128 33.80 26.65 44.67
N ARG A 129 33.95 27.19 43.46
CA ARG A 129 35.25 27.33 42.78
C ARG A 129 36.09 28.45 43.40
N GLU A 130 35.48 29.59 43.71
CA GLU A 130 36.16 30.70 44.41
C GLU A 130 36.59 30.28 45.83
N THR A 131 35.76 29.49 46.53
CA THR A 131 36.09 28.93 47.85
C THR A 131 37.20 27.87 47.76
N SER A 132 37.21 27.04 46.70
CA SER A 132 38.29 26.06 46.47
C SER A 132 39.61 26.72 46.08
N ALA A 133 39.58 27.86 45.40
CA ALA A 133 40.78 28.62 45.01
C ALA A 133 41.43 29.41 46.17
N MET A 134 40.69 29.68 47.26
CA MET A 134 41.19 30.40 48.44
C MET A 134 41.81 29.52 49.54
N THR A 135 41.92 28.21 49.33
CA THR A 135 42.62 27.32 50.29
C THR A 135 44.12 27.36 49.99
N PRO A 136 45.00 27.75 50.94
CA PRO A 136 46.44 27.71 50.68
C PRO A 136 46.87 26.26 50.50
N GLU A 137 47.61 25.98 49.42
CA GLU A 137 48.27 24.70 49.18
C GLU A 137 49.11 24.32 50.41
N ILE A 138 48.65 23.32 51.16
CA ILE A 138 49.46 22.67 52.18
C ILE A 138 50.53 21.88 51.44
N SER A 139 51.72 22.48 51.40
CA SER A 139 52.98 21.86 50.98
C SER A 139 53.16 20.50 51.68
N ARG A 140 52.95 19.42 50.94
CA ARG A 140 53.46 18.09 51.33
C ARG A 140 54.75 17.84 50.58
N LYS A 141 55.86 18.24 51.23
CA LYS A 141 57.17 17.60 51.02
C LYS A 141 57.03 16.12 51.37
N GLY A 142 57.31 15.28 50.38
CA GLY A 142 57.43 13.83 50.52
C GLY A 142 58.12 13.32 49.28
N GLU A 143 59.44 13.22 49.35
CA GLU A 143 60.28 12.59 48.33
C GLU A 143 59.78 11.15 48.09
N ALA A 144 59.37 10.88 46.86
CA ALA A 144 59.32 9.53 46.32
C ALA A 144 59.93 9.60 44.92
N THR A 145 61.19 9.17 44.88
CA THR A 145 62.04 8.81 43.76
C THR A 145 61.29 8.64 42.43
N GLN A 146 61.43 9.64 41.55
CA GLN A 146 61.03 9.51 40.14
C GLN A 146 62.02 8.59 39.44
N GLN A 147 61.67 7.30 39.34
CA GLN A 147 62.09 6.50 38.19
C GLN A 147 61.22 6.91 37.00
N PRO A 148 61.79 7.09 35.79
CA PRO A 148 61.00 7.34 34.61
C PRO A 148 60.22 6.07 34.28
N ILE A 149 58.93 6.04 34.60
CA ILE A 149 58.02 5.03 34.06
C ILE A 149 57.77 5.43 32.60
N ASP A 150 58.67 4.97 31.74
CA ASP A 150 58.43 4.85 30.31
C ASP A 150 57.44 3.70 30.10
N VAL A 151 56.15 4.04 30.09
CA VAL A 151 55.08 3.14 29.64
C VAL A 151 54.35 3.89 28.57
N THR A 152 54.57 3.48 27.32
CA THR A 152 53.66 3.69 26.19
C THR A 152 52.24 3.31 26.62
N ARG A 153 51.49 4.29 27.15
CA ARG A 153 50.09 4.16 27.56
C ARG A 153 49.20 4.26 26.32
N THR A 154 49.02 3.14 25.64
CA THR A 154 47.96 2.98 24.65
C THR A 154 46.76 2.35 25.36
N PHE A 155 45.53 2.85 25.15
CA PHE A 155 44.36 2.14 25.69
C PHE A 155 44.36 0.70 25.21
N PRO A 156 44.08 -0.28 26.07
CA PRO A 156 43.92 -1.65 25.62
C PRO A 156 42.80 -1.67 24.58
N LEU A 157 43.08 -2.26 23.41
CA LEU A 157 42.03 -2.62 22.46
C LEU A 157 40.94 -3.35 23.24
N LEU A 158 39.69 -2.93 23.08
CA LEU A 158 38.52 -3.62 23.64
C LEU A 158 38.72 -5.13 23.40
N ARG A 159 38.47 -6.01 24.38
CA ARG A 159 38.61 -7.46 24.16
C ARG A 159 37.53 -7.96 23.20
N PHE A 160 37.75 -7.75 21.90
CA PHE A 160 36.87 -7.97 20.75
C PHE A 160 36.18 -9.35 20.66
N PRO A 161 36.76 -10.48 21.13
CA PRO A 161 36.14 -11.79 20.90
C PRO A 161 34.81 -12.04 21.65
N ARG A 162 34.52 -11.30 22.73
CA ARG A 162 33.30 -11.50 23.53
C ARG A 162 32.11 -10.64 23.06
N VAL A 163 32.38 -9.44 22.54
CA VAL A 163 31.37 -8.46 22.13
C VAL A 163 30.69 -8.88 20.82
N LEU A 164 31.45 -9.42 19.86
CA LEU A 164 30.93 -9.89 18.57
C LEU A 164 30.06 -11.17 18.66
N ARG A 165 30.08 -11.90 19.78
CA ARG A 165 29.26 -13.11 19.97
C ARG A 165 27.78 -12.83 20.28
N ARG A 166 27.39 -11.57 20.45
CA ARG A 166 26.03 -11.16 20.88
C ARG A 166 25.39 -10.12 19.95
N LEU A 167 25.55 -10.28 18.64
CA LEU A 167 24.87 -9.41 17.66
C LEU A 167 23.34 -9.57 17.68
N ASP A 168 22.84 -10.66 18.26
CA ASP A 168 21.42 -11.01 18.27
C ASP A 168 20.58 -10.10 19.19
N ASN A 169 21.20 -9.30 20.06
CA ASN A 169 20.52 -8.36 20.95
C ASN A 169 21.33 -7.08 21.14
N ILE A 170 20.88 -6.00 20.47
CA ILE A 170 21.55 -4.71 20.46
C ILE A 170 21.61 -4.05 21.85
N GLU A 171 20.62 -4.25 22.73
CA GLU A 171 20.63 -3.65 24.08
C GLU A 171 21.72 -4.26 24.96
N VAL A 172 21.86 -5.59 24.90
CA VAL A 172 22.92 -6.33 25.60
C VAL A 172 24.29 -5.96 25.05
N LEU A 173 24.40 -5.82 23.72
CA LEU A 173 25.62 -5.40 23.06
C LEU A 173 26.05 -4.00 23.52
N VAL A 174 25.16 -3.02 23.47
CA VAL A 174 25.45 -1.62 23.81
C VAL A 174 25.83 -1.48 25.29
N THR A 175 25.15 -2.19 26.19
CA THR A 175 25.53 -2.24 27.62
C THR A 175 26.94 -2.79 27.81
N THR A 176 27.26 -3.92 27.16
CA THR A 176 28.60 -4.54 27.24
C THR A 176 29.69 -3.61 26.69
N VAL A 177 29.37 -2.85 25.63
CA VAL A 177 30.28 -1.86 25.05
C VAL A 177 30.55 -0.72 26.04
N VAL A 178 29.51 -0.19 26.70
CA VAL A 178 29.64 0.89 27.68
C VAL A 178 30.48 0.45 28.88
N GLU A 179 30.26 -0.75 29.42
CA GLU A 179 31.09 -1.31 30.50
C GLU A 179 32.57 -1.42 30.08
N ALA A 180 32.82 -1.97 28.89
CA ALA A 180 34.17 -2.13 28.39
C ALA A 180 34.87 -0.78 28.10
N LEU A 181 34.12 0.25 27.69
CA LEU A 181 34.61 1.61 27.54
C LEU A 181 34.95 2.25 28.89
N ALA A 182 34.15 2.03 29.94
CA ALA A 182 34.43 2.52 31.28
C ALA A 182 35.76 1.92 31.80
N ASP A 183 35.90 0.60 31.67
CA ASP A 183 37.09 -0.14 32.10
C ASP A 183 38.34 0.30 31.32
N ALA A 184 38.24 0.43 30.00
CA ALA A 184 39.37 0.83 29.17
C ALA A 184 39.81 2.28 29.48
N SER A 185 38.85 3.21 29.56
CA SER A 185 39.14 4.65 29.75
C SER A 185 39.46 5.05 31.21
N GLY A 186 39.14 4.18 32.18
CA GLY A 186 39.36 4.43 33.60
C GLY A 186 38.50 5.55 34.15
N VAL A 187 37.24 5.64 33.69
CA VAL A 187 36.27 6.66 34.10
C VAL A 187 35.19 6.08 35.00
N SER A 188 34.67 6.90 35.90
CA SER A 188 33.54 6.51 36.76
C SER A 188 32.19 6.69 36.07
N ARG A 189 32.12 7.42 34.96
CA ARG A 189 30.89 7.71 34.24
C ARG A 189 31.14 7.64 32.74
N VAL A 190 30.25 6.95 32.03
CA VAL A 190 30.26 6.86 30.58
C VAL A 190 28.84 6.65 30.08
N GLY A 191 28.50 7.15 28.91
CA GLY A 191 27.22 6.83 28.29
C GLY A 191 27.28 6.95 26.79
N LEU A 192 26.41 6.17 26.13
CA LEU A 192 26.36 6.04 24.69
C LEU A 192 24.99 6.49 24.19
N PHE A 193 24.99 7.58 23.44
CA PHE A 193 23.83 8.04 22.69
C PHE A 193 23.89 7.45 21.28
N SER A 194 22.78 6.90 20.81
CA SER A 194 22.64 6.43 19.43
C SER A 194 21.18 6.51 19.00
N ARG A 195 20.94 6.51 17.69
CA ARG A 195 19.61 6.33 17.10
C ARG A 195 19.41 4.90 16.62
N THR A 196 18.16 4.45 16.53
CA THR A 196 17.80 3.12 16.00
C THR A 196 17.63 3.16 14.49
N ARG A 197 16.91 4.17 13.97
CA ARG A 197 16.68 4.36 12.54
C ARG A 197 16.96 5.80 12.14
N LYS A 198 17.16 6.02 10.85
CA LYS A 198 17.28 7.37 10.29
C LYS A 198 15.97 8.14 10.53
N GLY A 199 16.04 9.35 11.08
CA GLY A 199 14.88 10.14 11.50
C GLY A 199 14.47 9.99 12.98
N ASP A 200 14.91 8.95 13.68
CA ASP A 200 14.68 8.82 15.13
C ASP A 200 15.57 9.81 15.91
N PRO A 201 15.12 10.33 17.06
CA PRO A 201 15.97 11.12 17.94
C PRO A 201 17.11 10.25 18.52
N TYR A 202 18.26 10.86 18.76
CA TYR A 202 19.36 10.25 19.52
C TYR A 202 18.97 10.21 21.00
N GLN A 203 19.08 9.04 21.61
CA GLN A 203 18.74 8.80 23.01
C GLN A 203 19.83 7.99 23.69
N LEU A 204 19.90 8.04 25.01
CA LEU A 204 20.82 7.24 25.79
C LEU A 204 20.45 5.76 25.64
N ARG A 205 21.34 4.95 25.05
CA ARG A 205 21.12 3.52 24.83
C ARG A 205 21.67 2.64 25.94
N ALA A 206 22.79 3.07 26.54
CA ALA A 206 23.29 2.53 27.78
C ALA A 206 24.20 3.55 28.45
N GLY A 207 24.31 3.44 29.77
CA GLY A 207 25.10 4.36 30.58
C GLY A 207 25.56 3.71 31.88
N LEU A 208 26.71 4.14 32.37
CA LEU A 208 27.25 3.77 33.66
C LEU A 208 27.38 5.03 34.52
N HIS A 209 26.74 5.04 35.69
CA HIS A 209 26.72 6.16 36.65
C HIS A 209 26.37 7.52 36.00
N CYS A 210 25.43 7.51 35.04
CA CYS A 210 24.89 8.71 34.42
C CYS A 210 24.08 9.53 35.41
N LEU A 211 23.93 10.83 35.15
CA LEU A 211 23.02 11.67 35.92
C LEU A 211 21.57 11.24 35.64
N PRO A 212 20.65 11.24 36.62
CA PRO A 212 19.26 10.82 36.42
C PRO A 212 18.58 11.49 35.23
N GLU A 213 18.88 12.77 35.02
CA GLU A 213 18.34 13.59 33.94
C GLU A 213 18.84 13.15 32.55
N THR A 214 19.96 12.41 32.48
CA THR A 214 20.56 11.97 31.21
C THR A 214 19.70 10.92 30.51
N GLU A 215 18.94 10.12 31.27
CA GLU A 215 18.07 9.06 30.72
C GLU A 215 16.88 9.63 29.93
N GLU A 216 16.43 10.85 30.27
CA GLU A 216 15.29 11.51 29.62
C GLU A 216 15.70 12.36 28.40
N LEU A 217 17.00 12.53 28.15
CA LEU A 217 17.48 13.39 27.07
C LEU A 217 17.22 12.76 25.69
N GLN A 218 16.69 13.58 24.79
CA GLN A 218 16.49 13.22 23.38
C GLN A 218 16.95 14.36 22.49
N PHE A 219 17.71 14.03 21.45
CA PHE A 219 18.25 15.00 20.50
C PHE A 219 17.75 14.70 19.09
N GLY A 220 17.02 15.63 18.48
CA GLY A 220 16.59 15.48 17.09
C GLY A 220 17.70 15.85 16.09
N GLU A 221 17.49 15.59 14.81
CA GLU A 221 18.43 15.95 13.72
C GLU A 221 18.66 17.47 13.55
N ARG A 222 17.88 18.30 14.23
CA ARG A 222 18.01 19.77 14.21
C ARG A 222 18.67 20.33 15.46
N ASP A 223 19.04 19.48 16.41
CA ASP A 223 19.70 19.92 17.63
C ASP A 223 21.09 20.52 17.34
N ALA A 224 21.44 21.59 18.08
CA ALA A 224 22.69 22.33 17.88
C ALA A 224 23.93 21.44 18.09
N LEU A 225 23.89 20.48 19.03
CA LEU A 225 24.99 19.55 19.27
C LEU A 225 25.14 18.56 18.10
N VAL A 226 24.03 18.02 17.61
CA VAL A 226 24.03 17.09 16.48
C VAL A 226 24.57 17.77 15.22
N ARG A 227 24.11 18.99 14.93
CA ARG A 227 24.60 19.79 13.79
C ARG A 227 26.06 20.19 13.93
N TRP A 228 26.50 20.47 15.15
CA TRP A 228 27.90 20.76 15.42
C TRP A 228 28.77 19.54 15.09
N PHE A 229 28.36 18.34 15.52
CA PHE A 229 29.06 17.12 15.13
C PHE A 229 29.06 16.90 13.62
N GLU A 230 27.90 16.99 12.95
CA GLU A 230 27.81 16.83 11.48
C GLU A 230 28.77 17.75 10.69
N SER A 231 29.05 18.95 11.22
CA SER A 231 29.91 19.94 10.56
C SER A 231 31.39 19.83 10.92
N HIS A 232 31.73 19.37 12.12
CA HIS A 232 33.10 19.40 12.62
C HIS A 232 33.74 18.01 12.77
N ALA A 233 32.96 16.96 13.02
CA ALA A 233 33.46 15.59 13.22
C ALA A 233 34.58 15.42 14.27
N HIS A 234 34.74 16.39 15.18
CA HIS A 234 35.79 16.40 16.20
C HIS A 234 35.24 16.02 17.58
N LEU A 235 36.11 15.52 18.46
CA LEU A 235 35.78 15.31 19.86
C LEU A 235 35.67 16.66 20.61
N ILE A 236 34.80 16.69 21.61
CA ILE A 236 34.63 17.81 22.54
C ILE A 236 35.33 17.46 23.84
N SER A 237 36.24 18.28 24.36
CA SER A 237 36.86 18.06 25.67
C SER A 237 36.99 19.34 26.47
N ARG A 238 36.95 19.24 27.81
CA ARG A 238 37.12 20.40 28.69
C ARG A 238 38.48 21.07 28.49
N THR A 239 39.53 20.28 28.27
CA THR A 239 40.88 20.77 28.00
C THR A 239 40.95 21.61 26.72
N ASN A 240 40.19 21.24 25.68
CA ASN A 240 40.20 21.92 24.38
C ASN A 240 39.23 23.09 24.28
N LEU A 241 38.26 23.23 25.20
CA LEU A 241 37.33 24.38 25.22
C LEU A 241 38.06 25.74 25.23
N LEU A 242 39.18 25.81 25.95
CA LEU A 242 40.00 27.03 26.07
C LEU A 242 40.67 27.41 24.74
N ARG A 243 40.87 26.44 23.84
CA ARG A 243 41.52 26.62 22.54
C ARG A 243 40.54 27.01 21.42
N THR A 244 39.25 26.74 21.58
CA THR A 244 38.22 27.10 20.59
C THR A 244 38.03 28.61 20.55
N GLN A 245 38.41 29.29 19.46
CA GLN A 245 38.29 30.75 19.34
C GLN A 245 36.84 31.24 19.15
N ASP A 246 36.01 30.44 18.49
CA ASP A 246 34.59 30.76 18.28
C ASP A 246 33.80 30.59 19.59
N HIS A 247 33.31 31.71 20.11
CA HIS A 247 32.50 31.77 21.33
C HIS A 247 31.19 30.96 21.23
N ARG A 248 30.57 30.89 20.04
CA ARG A 248 29.31 30.14 19.85
C ARG A 248 29.57 28.65 19.95
N GLN A 249 30.60 28.16 19.25
CA GLN A 249 31.00 26.75 19.33
C GLN A 249 31.43 26.36 20.74
N ARG A 250 32.23 27.21 21.40
CA ARG A 250 32.65 27.00 22.80
C ARG A 250 31.44 26.87 23.73
N THR A 251 30.39 27.67 23.51
CA THR A 251 29.17 27.63 24.33
C THR A 251 28.38 26.33 24.12
N ILE A 252 28.20 25.88 22.88
CA ILE A 252 27.54 24.59 22.56
C ILE A 252 28.31 23.43 23.21
N MET A 253 29.64 23.40 23.01
CA MET A 253 30.54 22.39 23.55
C MET A 253 30.51 22.36 25.09
N ARG A 254 30.60 23.53 25.74
CA ARG A 254 30.54 23.66 27.20
C ARG A 254 29.20 23.17 27.75
N ARG A 255 28.09 23.58 27.14
CA ARG A 255 26.74 23.16 27.53
C ARG A 255 26.58 21.65 27.42
N ALA A 256 27.06 21.02 26.35
CA ALA A 256 27.02 19.57 26.20
C ALA A 256 27.84 18.84 27.27
N LEU A 257 29.06 19.32 27.56
CA LEU A 257 29.92 18.76 28.60
C LEU A 257 29.30 18.89 30.01
N ASP A 258 28.67 20.02 30.32
CA ASP A 258 27.98 20.23 31.60
C ASP A 258 26.71 19.36 31.70
N MET A 259 25.92 19.28 30.62
CA MET A 259 24.68 18.50 30.57
C MET A 259 24.90 17.00 30.84
N PHE A 260 25.94 16.42 30.28
CA PHE A 260 26.28 15.01 30.53
C PHE A 260 27.15 14.80 31.78
N GLY A 261 27.61 15.90 32.40
CA GLY A 261 28.67 15.86 33.41
C GLY A 261 29.92 15.13 32.90
N ALA A 262 30.33 15.46 31.68
CA ALA A 262 31.42 14.85 30.93
C ALA A 262 32.68 15.72 30.93
N GLU A 263 33.83 15.06 30.81
CA GLU A 263 35.14 15.64 30.54
C GLU A 263 35.48 15.59 29.04
N ALA A 264 35.00 14.54 28.35
CA ALA A 264 35.14 14.38 26.91
C ALA A 264 33.86 13.80 26.28
N ILE A 265 33.54 14.19 25.06
CA ILE A 265 32.47 13.63 24.23
C ILE A 265 33.06 13.32 22.87
N VAL A 266 32.93 12.08 22.43
CA VAL A 266 33.49 11.60 21.17
C VAL A 266 32.35 11.17 20.26
N PRO A 267 32.22 11.78 19.07
CA PRO A 267 31.19 11.40 18.11
C PRO A 267 31.48 10.04 17.47
N LEU A 268 30.42 9.34 17.09
CA LEU A 268 30.45 8.04 16.42
C LEU A 268 29.95 8.20 14.98
N TYR A 269 30.79 7.85 14.01
CA TYR A 269 30.49 8.01 12.58
C TYR A 269 30.44 6.68 11.86
N ALA A 270 29.44 6.53 11.00
CA ALA A 270 29.35 5.45 10.02
C ALA A 270 28.92 6.02 8.67
N ARG A 271 29.58 5.59 7.59
CA ARG A 271 29.30 6.03 6.19
C ARG A 271 29.17 7.55 6.02
N GLY A 272 29.98 8.33 6.74
CA GLY A 272 29.97 9.80 6.66
C GLY A 272 28.79 10.48 7.36
N SER A 273 28.03 9.76 8.19
CA SER A 273 26.95 10.31 9.01
C SER A 273 27.17 9.99 10.48
N ILE A 274 26.77 10.89 11.37
CA ILE A 274 26.75 10.61 12.80
C ILE A 274 25.68 9.55 13.10
N ILE A 275 26.08 8.51 13.84
CA ILE A 275 25.18 7.46 14.34
C ILE A 275 24.96 7.58 15.84
N GLY A 276 25.83 8.32 16.53
CA GLY A 276 25.75 8.54 17.96
C GLY A 276 26.95 9.29 18.51
N TRP A 277 27.10 9.30 19.83
CA TRP A 277 28.31 9.76 20.52
C TRP A 277 28.48 9.02 21.85
N VAL A 278 29.72 8.95 22.32
CA VAL A 278 30.05 8.48 23.67
C VAL A 278 30.54 9.67 24.48
N PHE A 279 30.00 9.85 25.68
CA PHE A 279 30.57 10.79 26.63
C PHE A 279 31.31 10.07 27.75
N PHE A 280 32.40 10.67 28.20
CA PHE A 280 33.30 10.18 29.25
C PHE A 280 33.34 11.21 30.36
N GLY A 281 33.01 10.77 31.58
CA GLY A 281 33.09 11.58 32.79
C GLY A 281 34.51 11.70 33.35
N PRO A 282 34.64 12.15 34.61
CA PRO A 282 35.95 12.30 35.24
C PRO A 282 36.66 10.96 35.39
N ARG A 283 37.98 10.98 35.23
CA ARG A 283 38.81 9.79 35.49
C ARG A 283 38.75 9.44 36.97
N VAL A 284 38.76 8.14 37.27
CA VAL A 284 38.82 7.63 38.65
C VAL A 284 40.06 8.14 39.38
N THR A 285 41.13 8.44 38.64
CA THR A 285 42.38 9.01 39.17
C THR A 285 42.29 10.51 39.53
N GLY A 286 41.23 11.20 39.13
CA GLY A 286 41.04 12.64 39.33
C GLY A 286 41.88 13.53 38.40
N ARG A 287 42.68 12.96 37.48
CA ARG A 287 43.47 13.73 36.51
C ARG A 287 42.66 14.05 35.25
N PRO A 288 42.84 15.24 34.64
CA PRO A 288 42.21 15.55 33.35
C PRO A 288 42.78 14.66 32.24
N PHE A 289 42.04 14.57 31.12
CA PHE A 289 42.51 13.88 29.91
C PHE A 289 43.58 14.71 29.20
N ASP A 290 44.71 14.07 28.89
CA ASP A 290 45.76 14.66 28.04
C ASP A 290 45.53 14.37 26.55
N ASP A 291 46.34 14.97 25.67
CA ASP A 291 46.15 14.83 24.22
C ASP A 291 46.26 13.35 23.75
N ARG A 292 47.09 12.52 24.40
CA ARG A 292 47.22 11.08 24.08
C ARG A 292 45.99 10.29 24.53
N ASP A 293 45.44 10.62 25.70
CA ASP A 293 44.19 10.04 26.16
C ASP A 293 43.06 10.37 25.16
N LEU A 294 42.99 11.60 24.65
CA LEU A 294 41.96 12.01 23.69
C LEU A 294 42.08 11.29 22.33
N GLU A 295 43.29 11.12 21.80
CA GLU A 295 43.55 10.29 20.61
C GLU A 295 43.09 8.85 20.82
N GLY A 296 43.37 8.31 22.01
CA GLY A 296 42.99 6.98 22.40
C GLY A 296 41.47 6.77 22.55
N LEU A 297 40.75 7.74 23.12
CA LEU A 297 39.28 7.74 23.16
C LEU A 297 38.67 7.80 21.76
N THR A 298 39.29 8.56 20.85
CA THR A 298 38.89 8.63 19.44
C THR A 298 39.04 7.26 18.77
N THR A 299 40.17 6.60 18.99
CA THR A 299 40.41 5.23 18.49
C THR A 299 39.38 4.23 19.04
N LEU A 300 39.02 4.32 20.33
CA LEU A 300 37.96 3.49 20.90
C LEU A 300 36.60 3.77 20.25
N ALA A 301 36.27 5.04 20.02
CA ALA A 301 35.01 5.45 19.40
C ALA A 301 34.90 4.97 17.94
N GLU A 302 35.98 4.93 17.17
CA GLU A 302 35.97 4.36 15.82
C GLU A 302 35.59 2.87 15.82
N HIS A 303 36.16 2.09 16.74
CA HIS A 303 35.81 0.68 16.90
C HIS A 303 34.34 0.50 17.33
N VAL A 304 33.87 1.32 18.27
CA VAL A 304 32.46 1.32 18.71
C VAL A 304 31.53 1.67 17.56
N SER A 305 31.92 2.64 16.72
CA SER A 305 31.15 3.05 15.56
C SER A 305 30.94 1.87 14.60
N THR A 306 31.99 1.08 14.36
CA THR A 306 31.91 -0.12 13.50
C THR A 306 31.02 -1.21 14.11
N ILE A 307 31.10 -1.43 15.44
CA ILE A 307 30.26 -2.42 16.14
C ILE A 307 28.78 -2.04 16.04
N LEU A 308 28.46 -0.78 16.32
CA LEU A 308 27.09 -0.28 16.25
C LEU A 308 26.54 -0.30 14.82
N GLU A 309 27.35 0.09 13.83
CA GLU A 309 26.94 0.03 12.43
C GLU A 309 26.54 -1.40 12.04
N ASN A 310 27.40 -2.40 12.35
CA ASN A 310 27.11 -3.79 12.03
C ASN A 310 25.86 -4.31 12.75
N ALA A 311 25.66 -3.93 14.02
CA ALA A 311 24.48 -4.32 14.79
C ALA A 311 23.19 -3.73 14.22
N LEU A 312 23.20 -2.44 13.89
CA LEU A 312 22.05 -1.74 13.29
C LEU A 312 21.71 -2.31 11.91
N LEU A 313 22.71 -2.60 11.07
CA LEU A 313 22.51 -3.24 9.77
C LEU A 313 21.92 -4.64 9.89
N TYR A 314 22.38 -5.43 10.87
CA TYR A 314 21.86 -6.77 11.12
C TYR A 314 20.40 -6.73 11.58
N GLU A 315 20.05 -5.77 12.45
CA GLU A 315 18.68 -5.54 12.90
C GLU A 315 17.77 -5.15 11.72
N GLU A 316 18.20 -4.21 10.88
CA GLU A 316 17.45 -3.79 9.68
C GLU A 316 17.21 -4.97 8.73
N ALA A 317 18.26 -5.76 8.43
CA ALA A 317 18.14 -6.95 7.59
C ALA A 317 17.18 -7.99 8.19
N THR A 318 17.20 -8.18 9.51
CA THR A 318 16.32 -9.11 10.22
C THR A 318 14.86 -8.65 10.16
N VAL A 319 14.60 -7.35 10.33
CA VAL A 319 13.26 -6.76 10.20
C VAL A 319 12.75 -6.91 8.77
N GLN A 320 13.55 -6.56 7.76
CA GLN A 320 13.18 -6.71 6.35
C GLN A 320 12.88 -8.17 5.99
N LYS A 321 13.71 -9.11 6.45
CA LYS A 321 13.48 -10.55 6.27
C LYS A 321 12.16 -10.99 6.91
N THR A 322 11.92 -10.62 8.17
CA THR A 322 10.69 -10.98 8.89
C THR A 322 9.45 -10.42 8.21
N LEU A 323 9.51 -9.18 7.73
CA LEU A 323 8.43 -8.55 6.97
C LEU A 323 8.16 -9.31 5.67
N ALA A 324 9.19 -9.61 4.87
CA ALA A 324 9.06 -10.35 3.62
C ALA A 324 8.44 -11.74 3.84
N GLU A 325 8.91 -12.48 4.84
CA GLU A 325 8.35 -13.79 5.20
C GLU A 325 6.88 -13.69 5.64
N THR A 326 6.53 -12.65 6.39
CA THR A 326 5.15 -12.42 6.85
C THR A 326 4.22 -12.08 5.69
N LEU A 327 4.67 -11.25 4.75
CA LEU A 327 3.93 -10.94 3.52
C LEU A 327 3.71 -12.19 2.68
N LEU A 328 4.75 -13.00 2.45
CA LEU A 328 4.63 -14.23 1.68
C LEU A 328 3.69 -15.27 2.32
N LYS A 329 3.58 -15.27 3.65
CA LYS A 329 2.63 -16.13 4.39
C LYS A 329 1.18 -15.62 4.32
N SER A 330 0.96 -14.32 4.11
CA SER A 330 -0.37 -13.69 4.11
C SER A 330 -0.98 -13.46 2.72
N ILE A 331 -0.17 -13.52 1.66
CA ILE A 331 -0.65 -13.40 0.27
C ILE A 331 -1.68 -14.51 -0.03
N PRO A 332 -2.89 -14.18 -0.53
CA PRO A 332 -3.97 -15.18 -0.69
C PRO A 332 -3.68 -16.34 -1.68
N PRO A 333 -3.04 -16.11 -2.85
CA PRO A 333 -2.59 -17.20 -3.72
C PRO A 333 -1.62 -18.17 -3.04
N GLY A 334 -1.70 -19.44 -3.41
CA GLY A 334 -0.68 -20.43 -3.09
C GLY A 334 0.61 -20.13 -3.83
N ILE A 335 1.74 -20.15 -3.14
CA ILE A 335 3.06 -19.92 -3.72
C ILE A 335 3.94 -21.14 -3.45
N VAL A 336 4.49 -21.69 -4.53
CA VAL A 336 5.49 -22.75 -4.50
C VAL A 336 6.71 -22.27 -5.26
N ALA A 337 7.89 -22.23 -4.63
CA ALA A 337 9.13 -21.88 -5.33
C ALA A 337 10.17 -22.97 -5.18
N ILE A 338 10.87 -23.24 -6.28
CA ILE A 338 11.97 -24.21 -6.38
C ILE A 338 13.28 -23.51 -6.67
N ASP A 339 14.39 -24.10 -6.24
CA ASP A 339 15.75 -23.70 -6.63
C ASP A 339 16.19 -24.36 -7.96
N GLU A 340 17.45 -24.15 -8.34
CA GLU A 340 18.09 -24.70 -9.54
C GLU A 340 18.10 -26.25 -9.58
N ASP A 341 18.07 -26.89 -8.41
CA ASP A 341 18.06 -28.35 -8.27
C ASP A 341 16.63 -28.93 -8.22
N ALA A 342 15.62 -28.11 -8.53
CA ALA A 342 14.20 -28.44 -8.42
C ALA A 342 13.75 -28.86 -7.01
N ILE A 343 14.39 -28.32 -5.97
CA ILE A 343 14.02 -28.51 -4.57
C ILE A 343 13.13 -27.36 -4.11
N ILE A 344 12.02 -27.69 -3.45
CA ILE A 344 11.07 -26.70 -2.93
C ILE A 344 11.70 -25.92 -1.78
N ARG A 345 11.94 -24.63 -2.00
CA ARG A 345 12.45 -23.68 -0.98
C ARG A 345 11.36 -22.83 -0.37
N TRP A 346 10.24 -22.68 -1.08
CA TRP A 346 9.11 -21.91 -0.58
C TRP A 346 7.80 -22.64 -0.78
N PHE A 347 6.99 -22.65 0.27
CA PHE A 347 5.66 -23.23 0.29
C PHE A 347 4.81 -22.48 1.32
N ASN A 348 3.90 -21.61 0.87
CA ASN A 348 3.14 -20.76 1.78
C ASN A 348 1.87 -21.46 2.32
N PRO A 349 1.27 -20.97 3.43
CA PRO A 349 0.10 -21.61 4.03
C PRO A 349 -1.12 -21.73 3.10
N PRO A 350 -1.40 -20.78 2.18
CA PRO A 350 -2.41 -20.98 1.16
C PRO A 350 -2.10 -22.15 0.20
N ALA A 351 -0.84 -22.38 -0.18
CA ALA A 351 -0.47 -23.55 -0.96
C ALA A 351 -0.75 -24.86 -0.20
N GLU A 352 -0.54 -24.88 1.13
CA GLU A 352 -0.90 -26.03 1.96
C GLU A 352 -2.39 -26.37 1.87
N LYS A 353 -3.25 -25.36 2.00
CA LYS A 353 -4.70 -25.52 1.94
C LYS A 353 -5.20 -25.90 0.54
N THR A 354 -4.61 -25.31 -0.49
CA THR A 354 -5.05 -25.50 -1.88
C THR A 354 -4.60 -26.85 -2.43
N LEU A 355 -3.38 -27.29 -2.09
CA LEU A 355 -2.84 -28.58 -2.55
C LEU A 355 -3.10 -29.74 -1.58
N GLY A 356 -3.59 -29.45 -0.36
CA GLY A 356 -3.87 -30.48 0.65
C GLY A 356 -2.61 -31.11 1.25
N LEU A 357 -1.49 -30.39 1.25
CA LEU A 357 -0.18 -30.87 1.70
C LEU A 357 0.35 -30.02 2.85
N SER A 358 0.98 -30.65 3.85
CA SER A 358 1.68 -29.89 4.89
C SER A 358 2.97 -29.27 4.32
N GLY A 359 3.28 -28.02 4.67
CA GLY A 359 4.53 -27.39 4.30
C GLY A 359 5.76 -28.12 4.83
N THR A 360 5.64 -28.83 5.97
CA THR A 360 6.73 -29.69 6.48
C THR A 360 7.02 -30.90 5.60
N ALA A 361 6.00 -31.39 4.88
CA ALA A 361 6.14 -32.50 3.95
C ALA A 361 6.63 -32.07 2.57
N ALA A 362 6.46 -30.79 2.21
CA ALA A 362 6.84 -30.23 0.91
C ALA A 362 8.19 -29.48 0.94
N LEU A 363 8.50 -28.74 2.00
CA LEU A 363 9.73 -27.94 2.10
C LEU A 363 10.97 -28.83 2.09
N ASN A 364 12.00 -28.39 1.36
CA ASN A 364 13.27 -29.10 1.16
C ASN A 364 13.12 -30.51 0.57
N LYS A 365 12.02 -30.75 -0.17
CA LYS A 365 11.80 -31.97 -0.94
C LYS A 365 11.85 -31.67 -2.44
N PRO A 366 12.10 -32.69 -3.29
CA PRO A 366 11.96 -32.56 -4.73
C PRO A 366 10.55 -32.10 -5.12
N VAL A 367 10.45 -31.31 -6.19
CA VAL A 367 9.19 -30.73 -6.68
C VAL A 367 8.09 -31.78 -6.95
N GLU A 368 8.45 -33.05 -7.17
CA GLU A 368 7.50 -34.16 -7.33
C GLU A 368 6.57 -34.35 -6.12
N SER A 369 6.98 -33.90 -4.92
CA SER A 369 6.16 -34.02 -3.72
C SER A 369 4.88 -33.19 -3.76
N VAL A 370 4.79 -32.18 -4.64
CA VAL A 370 3.58 -31.34 -4.83
C VAL A 370 2.71 -31.80 -6.01
N GLY A 371 3.03 -32.95 -6.62
CA GLY A 371 2.26 -33.58 -7.69
C GLY A 371 2.90 -33.42 -9.07
N THR A 372 2.73 -34.44 -9.91
CA THR A 372 3.41 -34.58 -11.21
C THR A 372 3.15 -33.42 -12.18
N ARG A 373 1.92 -32.90 -12.20
CA ARG A 373 1.54 -31.82 -13.13
C ARG A 373 2.20 -30.49 -12.78
N LEU A 374 2.19 -30.11 -11.50
CA LEU A 374 2.84 -28.90 -11.02
C LEU A 374 4.37 -29.00 -11.13
N ALA A 375 4.92 -30.18 -10.83
CA ALA A 375 6.32 -30.50 -11.02
C ALA A 375 6.77 -30.34 -12.48
N GLY A 376 5.99 -30.84 -13.43
CA GLY A 376 6.25 -30.68 -14.86
C GLY A 376 6.31 -29.21 -15.28
N LEU A 377 5.32 -28.40 -14.88
CA LEU A 377 5.28 -26.97 -15.22
C LEU A 377 6.46 -26.19 -14.63
N LEU A 378 6.83 -26.46 -13.37
CA LEU A 378 7.95 -25.80 -12.71
C LEU A 378 9.30 -26.18 -13.34
N ARG A 379 9.52 -27.46 -13.68
CA ARG A 379 10.73 -27.92 -14.39
C ARG A 379 10.83 -27.32 -15.78
N GLU A 380 9.73 -27.35 -16.54
CA GLU A 380 9.68 -26.76 -17.87
C GLU A 380 9.96 -25.25 -17.82
N THR A 381 9.44 -24.55 -16.82
CA THR A 381 9.72 -23.11 -16.59
C THR A 381 11.16 -22.85 -16.17
N LEU A 382 11.80 -23.78 -15.47
CA LEU A 382 13.21 -23.67 -15.10
C LEU A 382 14.12 -23.79 -16.34
N GLU A 383 13.78 -24.67 -17.27
CA GLU A 383 14.52 -24.92 -18.52
C GLU A 383 14.19 -23.90 -19.64
N SER A 384 12.94 -23.40 -19.67
CA SER A 384 12.41 -22.47 -20.66
C SER A 384 12.73 -21.00 -20.33
N LYS A 385 13.12 -20.20 -21.34
CA LYS A 385 13.22 -18.73 -21.24
C LYS A 385 11.91 -18.01 -21.55
N THR A 386 10.87 -18.73 -21.95
CA THR A 386 9.58 -18.17 -22.39
C THR A 386 8.50 -18.39 -21.34
N PRO A 387 7.73 -17.33 -20.97
CA PRO A 387 6.62 -17.46 -20.03
C PRO A 387 5.55 -18.40 -20.58
N MET A 388 5.11 -19.37 -19.77
CA MET A 388 4.00 -20.23 -20.13
C MET A 388 2.66 -19.52 -19.88
N PRO A 389 1.64 -19.73 -20.72
CA PRO A 389 0.30 -19.23 -20.43
C PRO A 389 -0.27 -19.92 -19.18
N PRO A 390 -1.16 -19.24 -18.42
CA PRO A 390 -1.82 -19.83 -17.27
C PRO A 390 -2.51 -21.16 -17.61
N GLN A 391 -2.29 -22.16 -16.76
CA GLN A 391 -2.87 -23.50 -16.92
C GLN A 391 -4.02 -23.69 -15.93
N HIS A 392 -5.12 -24.26 -16.42
CA HIS A 392 -6.31 -24.53 -15.61
C HIS A 392 -6.55 -26.03 -15.50
N TRP A 393 -6.78 -26.54 -14.28
CA TRP A 393 -7.20 -27.92 -14.07
C TRP A 393 -7.92 -28.12 -12.74
N ILE A 394 -8.65 -29.24 -12.65
CA ILE A 394 -9.19 -29.72 -11.38
C ILE A 394 -8.14 -30.63 -10.74
N ASP A 395 -7.68 -30.25 -9.55
CA ASP A 395 -6.71 -31.04 -8.81
C ASP A 395 -7.32 -32.36 -8.34
N ASN A 396 -6.65 -33.47 -8.63
CA ASN A 396 -7.20 -34.80 -8.34
C ASN A 396 -7.31 -35.07 -6.83
N ASN A 397 -6.41 -34.50 -6.02
CA ASN A 397 -6.36 -34.76 -4.58
C ASN A 397 -7.41 -33.95 -3.82
N THR A 398 -7.57 -32.68 -4.19
CA THR A 398 -8.46 -31.75 -3.47
C THR A 398 -9.80 -31.50 -4.16
N GLN A 399 -9.96 -31.93 -5.42
CA GLN A 399 -11.12 -31.65 -6.28
C GLN A 399 -11.41 -30.15 -6.45
N ARG A 400 -10.37 -29.32 -6.33
CA ARG A 400 -10.44 -27.87 -6.49
C ARG A 400 -10.09 -27.46 -7.91
N SER A 401 -10.76 -26.44 -8.43
CA SER A 401 -10.38 -25.82 -9.70
C SER A 401 -9.23 -24.85 -9.47
N LEU A 402 -8.09 -25.13 -10.09
CA LEU A 402 -6.84 -24.39 -9.92
C LEU A 402 -6.46 -23.66 -11.21
N SER A 403 -6.01 -22.42 -11.05
CA SER A 403 -5.27 -21.67 -12.07
C SER A 403 -3.83 -21.52 -11.62
N VAL A 404 -2.89 -22.00 -12.43
CA VAL A 404 -1.46 -21.94 -12.10
C VAL A 404 -0.69 -21.18 -13.16
N GLU A 405 0.06 -20.18 -12.69
CA GLU A 405 1.01 -19.42 -13.47
C GLU A 405 2.41 -19.66 -12.94
N THR A 406 3.36 -19.95 -13.83
CA THR A 406 4.76 -20.18 -13.46
C THR A 406 5.66 -19.09 -14.04
N ARG A 407 6.68 -18.69 -13.29
CA ARG A 407 7.70 -17.75 -13.74
C ARG A 407 9.09 -18.17 -13.28
N GLN A 408 10.09 -17.92 -14.12
CA GLN A 408 11.49 -18.14 -13.76
C GLN A 408 11.96 -17.04 -12.81
N LEU A 409 12.69 -17.44 -11.77
CA LEU A 409 13.42 -16.53 -10.88
C LEU A 409 14.82 -16.36 -11.45
N ALA A 410 15.22 -15.15 -11.83
CA ALA A 410 16.55 -14.86 -12.36
C ALA A 410 17.31 -13.92 -11.43
N GLY A 411 18.60 -14.19 -11.21
CA GLY A 411 19.52 -13.32 -10.50
C GLY A 411 20.82 -13.18 -11.27
N ASN A 412 21.30 -11.95 -11.48
CA ASN A 412 22.57 -11.65 -12.15
C ASN A 412 22.84 -12.44 -13.46
N GLY A 413 21.80 -12.75 -14.23
CA GLY A 413 21.91 -13.43 -15.54
C GLY A 413 21.85 -14.97 -15.51
N SER A 414 21.78 -15.60 -14.33
CA SER A 414 21.53 -17.05 -14.18
C SER A 414 20.13 -17.32 -13.59
N PRO A 415 19.47 -18.41 -13.98
CA PRO A 415 18.21 -18.82 -13.36
C PRO A 415 18.51 -19.29 -11.93
N LEU A 416 17.93 -18.61 -10.93
CA LEU A 416 18.00 -19.00 -9.51
C LEU A 416 16.97 -20.07 -9.15
N GLY A 417 15.98 -20.29 -10.01
CA GLY A 417 14.87 -21.19 -9.75
C GLY A 417 13.60 -20.85 -10.53
N ALA A 418 12.46 -21.37 -10.08
CA ALA A 418 11.14 -21.07 -10.64
C ALA A 418 10.10 -20.95 -9.53
N VAL A 419 9.07 -20.14 -9.76
CA VAL A 419 7.94 -19.93 -8.86
C VAL A 419 6.62 -20.24 -9.56
N ALA A 420 5.72 -20.94 -8.87
CA ALA A 420 4.35 -21.17 -9.26
C ALA A 420 3.42 -20.39 -8.32
N VAL A 421 2.49 -19.65 -8.92
CA VAL A 421 1.39 -18.98 -8.24
C VAL A 421 0.11 -19.74 -8.56
N ILE A 422 -0.58 -20.19 -7.52
CA ILE A 422 -1.73 -21.09 -7.57
C ILE A 422 -2.95 -20.36 -7.03
N GLN A 423 -3.94 -20.13 -7.89
CA GLN A 423 -5.23 -19.53 -7.50
C GLN A 423 -6.31 -20.60 -7.45
N ASP A 424 -7.07 -20.62 -6.36
CA ASP A 424 -8.24 -21.48 -6.19
C ASP A 424 -9.47 -20.76 -6.78
N LEU A 425 -9.99 -21.29 -7.89
CA LEU A 425 -11.15 -20.77 -8.60
C LEU A 425 -12.47 -21.44 -8.20
N THR A 426 -12.44 -22.43 -7.30
CA THR A 426 -13.60 -23.26 -6.94
C THR A 426 -14.79 -22.42 -6.48
N ALA A 427 -14.56 -21.42 -5.62
CA ALA A 427 -15.62 -20.54 -5.14
C ALA A 427 -16.21 -19.66 -6.25
N GLN A 428 -15.39 -19.22 -7.21
CA GLN A 428 -15.86 -18.39 -8.32
C GLN A 428 -16.65 -19.22 -9.33
N GLU A 429 -16.20 -20.42 -9.65
CA GLU A 429 -16.90 -21.33 -10.56
C GLU A 429 -18.24 -21.77 -9.98
N THR A 430 -18.27 -22.23 -8.72
CA THR A 430 -19.53 -22.62 -8.05
C THR A 430 -20.52 -21.46 -7.94
N LEU A 431 -20.04 -20.22 -7.75
CA LEU A 431 -20.91 -19.05 -7.75
C LEU A 431 -21.47 -18.75 -9.15
N ARG A 432 -20.63 -18.85 -10.20
CA ARG A 432 -21.08 -18.69 -11.59
C ARG A 432 -22.12 -19.75 -11.96
N GLU A 433 -21.91 -21.00 -11.58
CA GLU A 433 -22.87 -22.08 -11.79
C GLU A 433 -24.19 -21.81 -11.07
N LYS A 434 -24.15 -21.42 -9.79
CA LYS A 434 -25.36 -21.05 -9.03
C LYS A 434 -26.10 -19.88 -9.66
N GLN A 435 -25.38 -18.87 -10.12
CA GLN A 435 -25.99 -17.73 -10.81
C GLN A 435 -26.66 -18.19 -12.11
N ALA A 436 -25.99 -19.02 -12.91
CA ALA A 436 -26.56 -19.58 -14.13
C ALA A 436 -27.82 -20.43 -13.85
N LEU A 437 -27.87 -21.16 -12.73
CA LEU A 437 -29.05 -21.90 -12.29
C LEU A 437 -30.20 -20.98 -11.88
N LEU A 438 -29.93 -19.88 -11.17
CA LEU A 438 -30.94 -18.88 -10.79
C LEU A 438 -31.49 -18.15 -12.01
N ASP A 439 -30.62 -17.74 -12.94
CA ASP A 439 -31.02 -17.12 -14.20
C ASP A 439 -31.87 -18.08 -15.04
N ARG A 440 -31.56 -19.39 -15.01
CA ARG A 440 -32.39 -20.43 -15.63
C ARG A 440 -33.74 -20.56 -14.92
N ALA A 441 -33.77 -20.59 -13.59
CA ALA A 441 -35.00 -20.76 -12.82
C ALA A 441 -35.97 -19.58 -12.95
N THR A 442 -35.46 -18.35 -12.96
CA THR A 442 -36.26 -17.15 -13.18
C THR A 442 -36.89 -17.16 -14.57
N PHE A 443 -36.11 -17.50 -15.60
CA PHE A 443 -36.62 -17.69 -16.96
C PHE A 443 -37.74 -18.76 -17.05
N TRP A 444 -37.58 -19.91 -16.39
CA TRP A 444 -38.61 -20.97 -16.36
C TRP A 444 -39.90 -20.53 -15.66
N THR A 445 -39.77 -19.69 -14.63
CA THR A 445 -40.91 -19.16 -13.88
C THR A 445 -41.75 -18.24 -14.77
N ASP A 446 -41.09 -17.34 -15.51
CA ASP A 446 -41.73 -16.46 -16.48
C ASP A 446 -42.36 -17.24 -17.64
N LEU A 447 -41.66 -18.27 -18.13
CA LEU A 447 -42.16 -19.16 -19.17
C LEU A 447 -43.46 -19.88 -18.74
N ALA A 448 -43.50 -20.45 -17.53
CA ALA A 448 -44.64 -21.21 -17.03
C ALA A 448 -45.91 -20.35 -16.84
N ALA A 449 -45.75 -19.11 -16.37
CA ALA A 449 -46.86 -18.16 -16.21
C ALA A 449 -47.47 -17.80 -17.58
N SER A 450 -46.64 -17.46 -18.57
CA SER A 450 -47.10 -17.13 -19.93
C SER A 450 -47.69 -18.34 -20.67
N MET A 451 -47.10 -19.54 -20.50
CA MET A 451 -47.62 -20.79 -21.08
C MET A 451 -49.04 -21.12 -20.61
N SER A 452 -49.33 -20.90 -19.33
CA SER A 452 -50.65 -21.19 -18.76
C SER A 452 -51.76 -20.39 -19.45
N HIS A 453 -51.46 -19.18 -19.91
CA HIS A 453 -52.38 -18.35 -20.67
C HIS A 453 -52.46 -18.77 -22.15
N GLU A 454 -51.33 -19.06 -22.79
CA GLU A 454 -51.26 -19.50 -24.20
C GLU A 454 -51.92 -20.86 -24.44
N ILE A 455 -51.85 -21.81 -23.51
CA ILE A 455 -52.53 -23.11 -23.58
C ILE A 455 -54.02 -22.99 -23.29
N ARG A 456 -54.40 -22.09 -22.36
CA ARG A 456 -55.81 -21.89 -21.99
C ARG A 456 -56.63 -21.35 -23.18
N ASN A 457 -56.04 -20.50 -24.02
CA ASN A 457 -56.72 -19.89 -25.16
C ASN A 457 -57.28 -20.90 -26.20
N PRO A 458 -56.47 -21.78 -26.83
CA PRO A 458 -56.97 -22.81 -27.75
C PRO A 458 -57.95 -23.77 -27.05
N LEU A 459 -57.70 -24.13 -25.78
CA LEU A 459 -58.61 -24.98 -25.01
C LEU A 459 -59.98 -24.35 -24.79
N VAL A 460 -60.05 -23.03 -24.52
CA VAL A 460 -61.31 -22.29 -24.40
C VAL A 460 -62.02 -22.25 -25.75
N ALA A 461 -61.31 -21.97 -26.84
CA ALA A 461 -61.90 -21.98 -28.19
C ALA A 461 -62.49 -23.35 -28.55
N ILE A 462 -61.72 -24.43 -28.39
CA ILE A 462 -62.17 -25.81 -28.62
C ILE A 462 -63.41 -26.11 -27.76
N LYS A 463 -63.38 -25.73 -26.48
CA LYS A 463 -64.51 -25.94 -25.55
C LYS A 463 -65.76 -25.18 -26.00
N THR A 464 -65.65 -23.92 -26.38
CA THR A 464 -66.79 -23.09 -26.83
C THR A 464 -67.42 -23.67 -28.10
N PHE A 465 -66.60 -24.02 -29.10
CA PHE A 465 -67.10 -24.64 -30.33
C PHE A 465 -67.74 -26.01 -30.06
N ALA A 466 -67.17 -26.81 -29.16
CA ALA A 466 -67.74 -28.10 -28.76
C ALA A 466 -69.07 -27.96 -28.01
N GLN A 467 -69.24 -26.89 -27.22
CA GLN A 467 -70.49 -26.58 -26.52
C GLN A 467 -71.59 -26.06 -27.44
N LEU A 468 -71.24 -25.37 -28.53
CA LEU A 468 -72.18 -24.88 -29.53
C LEU A 468 -72.61 -25.95 -30.54
N LEU A 469 -71.85 -27.05 -30.64
CA LEU A 469 -72.12 -28.14 -31.58
C LEU A 469 -73.51 -28.79 -31.44
N PRO A 470 -74.05 -29.06 -30.24
CA PRO A 470 -75.40 -29.61 -30.08
C PRO A 470 -76.50 -28.64 -30.52
N GLU A 471 -76.31 -27.33 -30.33
CA GLU A 471 -77.30 -26.30 -30.66
C GLU A 471 -77.32 -25.97 -32.17
N ARG A 472 -76.17 -26.11 -32.84
CA ARG A 472 -75.99 -25.80 -34.27
C ARG A 472 -75.64 -27.03 -35.10
N PHE A 473 -76.02 -28.22 -34.64
CA PHE A 473 -75.61 -29.47 -35.29
C PHE A 473 -76.06 -29.55 -36.74
N ASP A 474 -77.27 -29.08 -37.06
CA ASP A 474 -77.85 -29.17 -38.41
C ASP A 474 -77.30 -28.11 -39.39
N ASP A 475 -76.54 -27.13 -38.90
CA ASP A 475 -75.91 -26.09 -39.69
C ASP A 475 -74.63 -26.61 -40.35
N ALA A 476 -74.69 -26.83 -41.66
CA ALA A 476 -73.58 -27.38 -42.45
C ALA A 476 -72.34 -26.47 -42.47
N ASP A 477 -72.54 -25.15 -42.48
CA ASP A 477 -71.43 -24.18 -42.49
C ASP A 477 -70.75 -24.16 -41.12
N PHE A 478 -71.53 -24.19 -40.03
CA PHE A 478 -71.00 -24.31 -38.68
C PHE A 478 -70.22 -25.61 -38.47
N ARG A 479 -70.72 -26.77 -38.95
CA ARG A 479 -69.99 -28.05 -38.83
C ARG A 479 -68.64 -28.04 -39.55
N LYS A 480 -68.58 -27.38 -40.71
CA LYS A 480 -67.34 -27.22 -41.47
C LYS A 480 -66.36 -26.33 -40.71
N GLU A 481 -66.82 -25.18 -40.26
CA GLU A 481 -66.03 -24.23 -39.46
C GLU A 481 -65.57 -24.84 -38.13
N PHE A 482 -66.42 -25.62 -37.45
CA PHE A 482 -66.09 -26.38 -36.26
C PHE A 482 -64.91 -27.32 -36.50
N ASN A 483 -64.95 -28.14 -37.56
CA ASN A 483 -63.86 -29.07 -37.87
C ASN A 483 -62.56 -28.33 -38.21
N GLU A 484 -62.64 -27.26 -39.01
CA GLU A 484 -61.45 -26.48 -39.39
C GLU A 484 -60.82 -25.80 -38.17
N ILE A 485 -61.61 -25.16 -37.32
CA ILE A 485 -61.11 -24.42 -36.15
C ILE A 485 -60.57 -25.39 -35.09
N VAL A 486 -61.34 -26.43 -34.71
CA VAL A 486 -60.92 -27.36 -33.66
C VAL A 486 -59.63 -28.09 -34.03
N VAL A 487 -59.52 -28.59 -35.27
CA VAL A 487 -58.29 -29.24 -35.75
C VAL A 487 -57.12 -28.26 -35.74
N SER A 488 -57.33 -27.02 -36.20
CA SER A 488 -56.26 -26.01 -36.21
C SER A 488 -55.77 -25.61 -34.81
N GLU A 489 -56.65 -25.56 -33.80
CA GLU A 489 -56.29 -25.26 -32.42
C GLU A 489 -55.62 -26.45 -31.72
N ILE A 490 -55.95 -27.70 -32.10
CA ILE A 490 -55.22 -28.90 -31.65
C ILE A 490 -53.81 -28.92 -32.25
N ASP A 491 -53.66 -28.70 -33.55
CA ASP A 491 -52.34 -28.61 -34.20
C ASP A 491 -51.48 -27.49 -33.60
N ARG A 492 -52.12 -26.41 -33.16
CA ARG A 492 -51.46 -25.31 -32.44
C ARG A 492 -50.96 -25.76 -31.07
N LEU A 493 -51.77 -26.48 -30.29
CA LEU A 493 -51.37 -27.06 -29.01
C LEU A 493 -50.17 -28.01 -29.16
N ASP A 494 -50.19 -28.89 -30.17
CA ASP A 494 -49.09 -29.82 -30.43
C ASP A 494 -47.78 -29.11 -30.78
N LYS A 495 -47.85 -28.02 -31.55
CA LYS A 495 -46.69 -27.17 -31.84
C LYS A 495 -46.14 -26.51 -30.57
N ILE A 496 -47.01 -26.00 -29.70
CA ILE A 496 -46.62 -25.41 -28.42
C ILE A 496 -45.90 -26.46 -27.56
N ILE A 497 -46.48 -27.65 -27.39
CA ILE A 497 -45.90 -28.74 -26.60
C ILE A 497 -44.54 -29.19 -27.18
N THR A 498 -44.45 -29.35 -28.50
CA THR A 498 -43.21 -29.76 -29.17
C THR A 498 -42.10 -28.73 -28.95
N GLN A 499 -42.40 -27.43 -29.05
CA GLN A 499 -41.43 -26.38 -28.80
C GLN A 499 -40.98 -26.32 -27.34
N ILE A 500 -41.89 -26.54 -26.39
CA ILE A 500 -41.54 -26.64 -24.96
C ILE A 500 -40.62 -27.82 -24.72
N ASN A 501 -40.90 -28.99 -25.31
CA ASN A 501 -40.09 -30.17 -25.10
C ASN A 501 -38.67 -30.00 -25.66
N ASN A 502 -38.55 -29.44 -26.87
CA ASN A 502 -37.27 -29.09 -27.48
C ASN A 502 -36.49 -28.06 -26.65
N PHE A 503 -37.18 -27.20 -25.91
CA PHE A 503 -36.57 -26.19 -25.05
C PHE A 503 -36.20 -26.73 -23.65
N ALA A 504 -36.99 -27.65 -23.10
CA ALA A 504 -36.74 -28.30 -21.80
C ALA A 504 -35.57 -29.29 -21.85
N HIS A 505 -35.42 -29.98 -22.99
CA HIS A 505 -34.37 -30.95 -23.24
C HIS A 505 -33.53 -30.49 -24.44
N PRO A 506 -32.71 -29.43 -24.29
CA PRO A 506 -31.82 -29.02 -25.35
C PRO A 506 -30.83 -30.17 -25.65
N PRO A 507 -30.55 -30.46 -26.93
CA PRO A 507 -29.54 -31.44 -27.29
C PRO A 507 -28.16 -31.02 -26.75
N GLU A 508 -27.31 -31.99 -26.41
CA GLU A 508 -25.93 -31.71 -26.02
C GLU A 508 -25.21 -30.95 -27.13
N LEU A 509 -24.69 -29.76 -26.81
CA LEU A 509 -23.97 -28.92 -27.76
C LEU A 509 -22.56 -29.47 -28.02
N VAL A 510 -22.19 -29.61 -29.28
CA VAL A 510 -20.87 -30.09 -29.70
C VAL A 510 -20.03 -28.94 -30.24
N PHE A 511 -19.21 -28.36 -29.37
CA PHE A 511 -18.35 -27.22 -29.71
C PHE A 511 -17.16 -27.62 -30.58
N LYS A 512 -17.02 -26.98 -31.74
CA LYS A 512 -15.87 -27.14 -32.65
C LYS A 512 -15.41 -25.78 -33.20
N PRO A 513 -14.14 -25.61 -33.60
CA PRO A 513 -13.72 -24.42 -34.34
C PRO A 513 -14.40 -24.37 -35.71
N ILE A 514 -15.38 -23.48 -35.87
CA ILE A 514 -16.20 -23.35 -37.08
C ILE A 514 -15.99 -22.00 -37.77
N ASP A 515 -16.25 -22.00 -39.06
CA ASP A 515 -16.39 -20.79 -39.87
C ASP A 515 -17.84 -20.31 -39.81
N VAL A 516 -18.06 -19.11 -39.27
CA VAL A 516 -19.40 -18.50 -39.07
C VAL A 516 -20.21 -18.39 -40.37
N ARG A 517 -19.55 -18.39 -41.54
CA ARG A 517 -20.26 -18.39 -42.83
C ARG A 517 -21.10 -19.64 -43.05
N SER A 518 -20.66 -20.78 -42.52
CA SER A 518 -21.36 -22.06 -42.67
C SER A 518 -22.71 -22.08 -41.96
N PRO A 519 -22.82 -21.81 -40.64
CA PRO A 519 -24.11 -21.76 -39.95
C PRO A 519 -25.02 -20.64 -40.49
N VAL A 520 -24.48 -19.50 -40.93
CA VAL A 520 -25.30 -18.44 -41.54
C VAL A 520 -25.95 -18.91 -42.84
N LYS A 521 -25.20 -19.59 -43.72
CA LYS A 521 -25.76 -20.13 -44.98
C LYS A 521 -26.81 -21.21 -44.73
N LYS A 522 -26.50 -22.17 -43.85
CA LYS A 522 -27.45 -23.22 -43.45
C LYS A 522 -28.71 -22.63 -42.81
N GLY A 523 -28.57 -21.60 -41.98
CA GLY A 523 -29.71 -20.90 -41.38
C GLY A 523 -30.63 -20.26 -42.42
N VAL A 524 -30.07 -19.66 -43.49
CA VAL A 524 -30.88 -19.13 -44.60
C VAL A 524 -31.62 -20.24 -45.36
N GLU A 525 -30.99 -21.40 -45.56
CA GLU A 525 -31.62 -22.57 -46.20
C GLU A 525 -32.76 -23.15 -45.35
N ILE A 526 -32.55 -23.27 -44.04
CA ILE A 526 -33.59 -23.68 -43.07
C ILE A 526 -34.74 -22.67 -43.09
N ALA A 527 -34.43 -21.37 -43.09
CA ALA A 527 -35.43 -20.31 -43.15
C ALA A 527 -36.31 -20.43 -44.41
N ARG A 528 -35.69 -20.66 -45.58
CA ARG A 528 -36.40 -20.84 -46.85
C ARG A 528 -37.28 -22.09 -46.88
N SER A 529 -36.74 -23.23 -46.45
CA SER A 529 -37.42 -24.53 -46.53
C SER A 529 -38.53 -24.70 -45.48
N ARG A 530 -38.29 -24.29 -44.23
CA ARG A 530 -39.20 -24.52 -43.09
C ARG A 530 -40.22 -23.41 -42.91
N TYR A 531 -39.84 -22.16 -43.17
CA TYR A 531 -40.71 -20.99 -42.94
C TYR A 531 -41.27 -20.40 -44.24
N GLY A 532 -41.02 -21.05 -45.39
CA GLY A 532 -41.68 -20.73 -46.65
C GLY A 532 -41.37 -19.32 -47.17
N ILE A 533 -40.13 -18.85 -47.03
CA ILE A 533 -39.67 -17.56 -47.58
C ILE A 533 -39.58 -17.69 -49.12
N ASN A 534 -40.73 -17.70 -49.78
CA ASN A 534 -40.88 -17.92 -51.21
C ASN A 534 -40.69 -16.60 -51.97
N GLY A 535 -39.46 -16.31 -52.41
CA GLY A 535 -39.12 -15.42 -53.54
C GLY A 535 -39.52 -13.93 -53.48
N LYS A 536 -40.33 -13.49 -52.52
CA LYS A 536 -40.82 -12.10 -52.40
C LYS A 536 -39.84 -11.17 -51.68
N VAL A 537 -38.87 -11.73 -50.95
CA VAL A 537 -37.91 -10.98 -50.12
C VAL A 537 -36.54 -11.01 -50.78
N GLU A 538 -35.96 -9.84 -51.04
CA GLU A 538 -34.59 -9.69 -51.54
C GLU A 538 -33.60 -9.95 -50.40
N LEU A 539 -32.77 -11.00 -50.53
CA LEU A 539 -31.82 -11.40 -49.50
C LEU A 539 -30.39 -11.11 -49.96
N GLU A 540 -29.77 -10.10 -49.37
CA GLU A 540 -28.39 -9.69 -49.62
C GLU A 540 -27.46 -10.31 -48.57
N THR A 541 -26.37 -10.94 -48.99
CA THR A 541 -25.37 -11.52 -48.07
C THR A 541 -24.00 -10.90 -48.32
N SER A 542 -23.38 -10.39 -47.27
CA SER A 542 -22.04 -9.82 -47.26
C SER A 542 -21.19 -10.51 -46.20
N LEU A 543 -20.57 -11.62 -46.59
CA LEU A 543 -19.81 -12.50 -45.72
C LEU A 543 -18.35 -12.56 -46.21
N PRO A 544 -17.46 -11.70 -45.71
CA PRO A 544 -16.08 -11.65 -46.18
C PRO A 544 -15.32 -12.94 -45.82
N SER A 545 -14.31 -13.29 -46.60
CA SER A 545 -13.53 -14.53 -46.43
C SER A 545 -12.52 -14.49 -45.28
N ASN A 546 -12.22 -13.30 -44.73
CA ASN A 546 -11.20 -13.05 -43.72
C ASN A 546 -11.77 -12.97 -42.28
N LEU A 547 -12.77 -13.80 -41.97
CA LEU A 547 -13.35 -13.88 -40.63
C LEU A 547 -12.57 -14.87 -39.75
N PRO A 548 -12.29 -14.56 -38.47
CA PRO A 548 -11.71 -15.53 -37.55
C PRO A 548 -12.69 -16.68 -37.29
N ARG A 549 -12.17 -17.86 -36.95
CA ARG A 549 -12.99 -18.99 -36.54
C ARG A 549 -13.58 -18.73 -35.15
N VAL A 550 -14.76 -19.28 -34.89
CA VAL A 550 -15.42 -19.23 -33.57
C VAL A 550 -15.54 -20.65 -33.02
N LEU A 551 -15.48 -20.81 -31.72
CA LEU A 551 -15.74 -22.10 -31.07
C LEU A 551 -17.27 -22.22 -30.87
N GLY A 552 -17.92 -23.15 -31.56
CA GLY A 552 -19.39 -23.24 -31.53
C GLY A 552 -19.97 -24.53 -32.08
N ASP A 553 -21.24 -24.76 -31.77
CA ASP A 553 -22.06 -25.80 -32.39
C ASP A 553 -22.71 -25.23 -33.67
N GLU A 554 -22.39 -25.85 -34.80
CA GLU A 554 -22.84 -25.38 -36.10
C GLU A 554 -24.37 -25.50 -36.29
N ALA A 555 -24.99 -26.57 -35.77
CA ALA A 555 -26.41 -26.82 -35.95
C ALA A 555 -27.24 -25.86 -35.10
N ALA A 556 -26.83 -25.64 -33.85
CA ALA A 556 -27.50 -24.70 -32.95
C ALA A 556 -27.43 -23.26 -33.49
N LEU A 557 -26.26 -22.83 -33.98
CA LEU A 557 -26.12 -21.50 -34.58
C LEU A 557 -26.90 -21.36 -35.89
N ALA A 558 -26.96 -22.40 -36.73
CA ALA A 558 -27.76 -22.37 -37.95
C ALA A 558 -29.25 -22.19 -37.64
N GLU A 559 -29.77 -22.87 -36.62
CA GLU A 559 -31.15 -22.73 -36.15
C GLU A 559 -31.42 -21.31 -35.61
N ALA A 560 -30.48 -20.74 -34.85
CA ALA A 560 -30.59 -19.36 -34.36
C ALA A 560 -30.64 -18.34 -35.51
N PHE A 561 -29.78 -18.49 -36.53
CA PHE A 561 -29.84 -17.62 -37.71
C PHE A 561 -31.11 -17.84 -38.52
N ALA A 562 -31.63 -19.06 -38.60
CA ALA A 562 -32.91 -19.33 -39.24
C ALA A 562 -34.06 -18.58 -38.57
N HIS A 563 -34.11 -18.57 -37.23
CA HIS A 563 -35.09 -17.79 -36.47
C HIS A 563 -34.97 -16.28 -36.70
N LEU A 564 -33.75 -15.74 -36.78
CA LEU A 564 -33.54 -14.32 -37.09
C LEU A 564 -34.01 -13.96 -38.50
N VAL A 565 -33.69 -14.80 -39.49
CA VAL A 565 -34.09 -14.59 -40.90
C VAL A 565 -35.60 -14.72 -41.07
N ALA A 566 -36.23 -15.69 -40.42
CA ALA A 566 -37.68 -15.85 -40.42
C ALA A 566 -38.38 -14.63 -39.79
N ASN A 567 -37.90 -14.17 -38.63
CA ASN A 567 -38.43 -12.98 -37.96
C ASN A 567 -38.31 -11.72 -38.84
N ALA A 568 -37.16 -11.54 -39.50
CA ALA A 568 -36.91 -10.45 -40.44
C ALA A 568 -37.83 -10.51 -41.67
N ALA A 569 -38.01 -11.69 -42.26
CA ALA A 569 -38.88 -11.89 -43.41
C ALA A 569 -40.33 -11.56 -43.09
N GLU A 570 -40.84 -12.06 -41.96
CA GLU A 570 -42.19 -11.76 -41.49
C GLU A 570 -42.41 -10.28 -41.20
N ALA A 571 -41.43 -9.60 -40.57
CA ALA A 571 -41.53 -8.17 -40.27
C ALA A 571 -41.55 -7.28 -41.54
N SER A 572 -41.04 -7.81 -42.65
CA SER A 572 -40.97 -7.12 -43.94
C SER A 572 -42.09 -7.50 -44.91
N ALA A 573 -42.99 -8.41 -44.53
CA ALA A 573 -44.00 -9.00 -45.43
C ALA A 573 -44.95 -7.98 -46.09
N ASP A 574 -45.28 -6.89 -45.38
CA ASP A 574 -46.20 -5.85 -45.87
C ASP A 574 -45.50 -4.72 -46.65
N ARG A 575 -44.18 -4.81 -46.88
CA ARG A 575 -43.43 -3.81 -47.65
C ARG A 575 -43.47 -4.10 -49.16
N ASN A 576 -43.59 -3.06 -49.98
CA ASN A 576 -43.55 -3.17 -51.45
C ASN A 576 -42.25 -3.80 -52.01
N LYS A 577 -41.13 -3.67 -51.28
CA LYS A 577 -39.83 -4.30 -51.60
C LYS A 577 -39.18 -4.78 -50.31
N PRO A 578 -39.50 -6.00 -49.83
CA PRO A 578 -38.91 -6.53 -48.60
C PRO A 578 -37.43 -6.84 -48.86
N ARG A 579 -36.55 -6.36 -47.98
CA ARG A 579 -35.11 -6.58 -48.09
C ARG A 579 -34.54 -6.99 -46.74
N ILE A 580 -33.75 -8.06 -46.77
CA ILE A 580 -32.97 -8.55 -45.63
C ILE A 580 -31.49 -8.53 -46.02
N THR A 581 -30.66 -7.87 -45.22
CA THR A 581 -29.21 -7.85 -45.39
C THR A 581 -28.57 -8.64 -44.25
N LEU A 582 -27.83 -9.70 -44.59
CA LEU A 582 -26.97 -10.42 -43.66
C LEU A 582 -25.52 -10.00 -43.88
N SER A 583 -24.85 -9.52 -42.85
CA SER A 583 -23.43 -9.14 -42.94
C SER A 583 -22.63 -9.67 -41.77
N ALA A 584 -21.38 -10.06 -42.00
CA ALA A 584 -20.46 -10.44 -40.93
C ALA A 584 -19.21 -9.56 -40.96
N LYS A 585 -18.75 -9.12 -39.79
CA LYS A 585 -17.53 -8.29 -39.64
C LYS A 585 -16.67 -8.77 -38.48
N PRO A 586 -15.33 -8.79 -38.63
CA PRO A 586 -14.45 -9.04 -37.50
C PRO A 586 -14.40 -7.81 -36.59
N VAL A 587 -14.45 -8.03 -35.28
CA VAL A 587 -14.15 -7.02 -34.26
C VAL A 587 -12.70 -7.21 -33.85
N ARG A 588 -11.89 -6.18 -34.03
CA ARG A 588 -10.46 -6.20 -33.70
C ARG A 588 -10.24 -5.44 -32.40
N GLU A 589 -9.43 -6.02 -31.52
CA GLU A 589 -8.90 -5.37 -30.33
C GLU A 589 -7.37 -5.38 -30.47
N GLY A 590 -6.80 -4.23 -30.83
CA GLY A 590 -5.39 -4.14 -31.23
C GLY A 590 -5.08 -4.96 -32.50
N GLN A 591 -4.05 -5.82 -32.45
CA GLN A 591 -3.66 -6.68 -33.58
C GLN A 591 -4.41 -8.01 -33.68
N HIS A 592 -5.25 -8.35 -32.70
CA HIS A 592 -5.99 -9.62 -32.67
C HIS A 592 -7.46 -9.42 -33.04
N SER A 593 -8.02 -10.37 -33.79
CA SER A 593 -9.47 -10.46 -33.98
C SER A 593 -10.10 -11.07 -32.74
N ALA A 594 -10.76 -10.25 -31.92
CA ALA A 594 -11.35 -10.65 -30.64
C ALA A 594 -12.73 -11.32 -30.82
N ALA A 595 -13.48 -10.95 -31.85
CA ALA A 595 -14.82 -11.48 -32.09
C ALA A 595 -15.28 -11.39 -33.56
N VAL A 596 -16.37 -12.07 -33.88
CA VAL A 596 -17.15 -11.91 -35.12
C VAL A 596 -18.51 -11.36 -34.77
N VAL A 597 -18.93 -10.29 -35.45
CA VAL A 597 -20.31 -9.79 -35.38
C VAL A 597 -21.05 -10.18 -36.64
N VAL A 598 -22.13 -10.92 -36.48
CA VAL A 598 -23.10 -11.24 -37.53
C VAL A 598 -24.33 -10.36 -37.35
N THR A 599 -24.69 -9.63 -38.38
CA THR A 599 -25.81 -8.70 -38.37
C THR A 599 -26.89 -9.16 -39.35
N VAL A 600 -28.13 -9.25 -38.88
CA VAL A 600 -29.32 -9.46 -39.71
C VAL A 600 -30.13 -8.16 -39.66
N ARG A 601 -30.30 -7.51 -40.80
CA ARG A 601 -31.04 -6.24 -40.93
C ARG A 601 -32.22 -6.40 -41.88
N ASP A 602 -33.41 -5.97 -41.47
CA ASP A 602 -34.60 -5.86 -42.31
C ASP A 602 -35.01 -4.40 -42.55
N ASN A 603 -35.92 -4.19 -43.51
CA ASN A 603 -36.58 -2.90 -43.77
C ASN A 603 -38.08 -2.91 -43.38
N GLY A 604 -38.45 -3.73 -42.40
CA GLY A 604 -39.80 -3.95 -41.94
C GLY A 604 -40.41 -2.78 -41.16
N SER A 605 -41.45 -3.07 -40.39
CA SER A 605 -42.18 -2.08 -39.56
C SER A 605 -41.42 -1.65 -38.29
N GLY A 606 -40.38 -2.38 -37.91
CA GLY A 606 -39.62 -2.12 -36.69
C GLY A 606 -40.32 -2.59 -35.41
N ILE A 607 -39.71 -2.30 -34.27
CA ILE A 607 -40.16 -2.67 -32.92
C ILE A 607 -40.40 -1.38 -32.13
N SER A 608 -41.53 -1.27 -31.43
CA SER A 608 -41.82 -0.12 -30.59
C SER A 608 -40.87 -0.05 -29.38
N PRO A 609 -40.51 1.16 -28.89
CA PRO A 609 -39.62 1.31 -27.74
C PRO A 609 -40.12 0.59 -26.48
N GLU A 610 -41.43 0.54 -26.27
CA GLU A 610 -42.10 -0.09 -25.12
C GLU A 610 -41.89 -1.61 -25.06
N ILE A 611 -41.74 -2.26 -26.21
CA ILE A 611 -41.59 -3.72 -26.31
C ILE A 611 -40.12 -4.10 -26.47
N LYS A 612 -39.25 -3.17 -26.89
CA LYS A 612 -37.82 -3.40 -27.16
C LYS A 612 -37.06 -4.09 -26.02
N GLU A 613 -37.38 -3.77 -24.76
CA GLU A 613 -36.75 -4.39 -23.58
C GLU A 613 -37.26 -5.82 -23.30
N LYS A 614 -38.46 -6.15 -23.79
CA LYS A 614 -39.17 -7.42 -23.53
C LYS A 614 -39.14 -8.40 -24.70
N ILE A 615 -38.55 -8.04 -25.85
CA ILE A 615 -38.51 -8.90 -27.06
C ILE A 615 -37.81 -10.25 -26.87
N PHE A 616 -36.96 -10.34 -25.85
CA PHE A 616 -36.26 -11.57 -25.49
C PHE A 616 -36.97 -12.37 -24.38
N SER A 617 -38.07 -11.85 -23.86
CA SER A 617 -38.96 -12.59 -22.97
C SER A 617 -39.78 -13.59 -23.79
N PRO A 618 -39.97 -14.83 -23.30
CA PRO A 618 -40.80 -15.82 -23.97
C PRO A 618 -42.22 -15.32 -24.27
N PHE A 619 -42.77 -15.74 -25.41
CA PHE A 619 -44.12 -15.38 -25.88
C PHE A 619 -44.36 -13.88 -26.10
N CYS A 620 -43.32 -13.04 -26.02
CA CYS A 620 -43.41 -11.65 -26.41
C CYS A 620 -43.53 -11.57 -27.95
N THR A 621 -44.75 -11.38 -28.44
CA THR A 621 -45.06 -11.25 -29.86
C THR A 621 -46.04 -10.10 -30.07
N THR A 622 -45.86 -9.35 -31.15
CA THR A 622 -46.86 -8.41 -31.66
C THR A 622 -47.72 -9.04 -32.78
N LYS A 623 -47.53 -10.34 -33.04
CA LYS A 623 -48.07 -11.04 -34.23
C LYS A 623 -49.19 -12.03 -33.85
N PRO A 624 -50.29 -12.11 -34.64
CA PRO A 624 -51.45 -12.97 -34.34
C PRO A 624 -51.19 -14.49 -34.36
N ARG A 625 -50.16 -14.96 -35.08
CA ARG A 625 -49.87 -16.40 -35.30
C ARG A 625 -48.46 -16.82 -34.85
N GLY A 626 -47.68 -15.91 -34.25
CA GLY A 626 -46.30 -16.19 -33.83
C GLY A 626 -46.23 -16.57 -32.36
N MET A 627 -45.59 -17.69 -32.02
CA MET A 627 -45.47 -18.16 -30.61
C MET A 627 -44.50 -17.33 -29.76
N GLY A 628 -43.78 -16.34 -30.33
CA GLY A 628 -42.89 -15.45 -29.56
C GLY A 628 -41.69 -16.12 -28.89
N LEU A 629 -41.32 -17.35 -29.29
CA LEU A 629 -40.18 -18.10 -28.74
C LEU A 629 -38.88 -17.96 -29.55
N GLY A 630 -38.94 -17.44 -30.77
CA GLY A 630 -37.77 -17.38 -31.67
C GLY A 630 -36.60 -16.55 -31.14
N LEU A 631 -36.85 -15.31 -30.68
CA LEU A 631 -35.81 -14.44 -30.13
C LEU A 631 -35.23 -14.92 -28.78
N PRO A 632 -36.05 -15.43 -27.83
CA PRO A 632 -35.54 -16.12 -26.65
C PRO A 632 -34.57 -17.27 -26.98
N ILE A 633 -34.91 -18.11 -27.97
CA ILE A 633 -34.03 -19.21 -28.41
C ILE A 633 -32.71 -18.65 -28.93
N VAL A 634 -32.74 -17.61 -29.76
CA VAL A 634 -31.53 -16.96 -30.27
C VAL A 634 -30.66 -16.43 -29.13
N LYS A 635 -31.25 -15.73 -28.16
CA LYS A 635 -30.52 -15.20 -27.00
C LYS A 635 -29.86 -16.31 -26.19
N ARG A 636 -30.57 -17.43 -25.98
CA ARG A 636 -30.03 -18.59 -25.27
C ARG A 636 -28.88 -19.24 -26.03
N THR A 637 -29.07 -19.55 -27.31
CA THR A 637 -28.03 -20.16 -28.14
C THR A 637 -26.78 -19.29 -28.14
N VAL A 638 -26.91 -17.98 -28.32
CA VAL A 638 -25.76 -17.06 -28.34
C VAL A 638 -25.08 -16.97 -26.97
N PHE A 639 -25.85 -16.97 -25.88
CA PHE A 639 -25.31 -17.02 -24.52
C PHE A 639 -24.53 -18.30 -24.24
N ASP A 640 -25.05 -19.46 -24.64
CA ASP A 640 -24.37 -20.76 -24.51
C ASP A 640 -23.05 -20.79 -25.32
N HIS A 641 -22.92 -19.94 -26.33
CA HIS A 641 -21.70 -19.73 -27.12
C HIS A 641 -20.81 -18.59 -26.60
N HIS A 642 -21.04 -18.12 -25.37
CA HIS A 642 -20.34 -16.99 -24.73
C HIS A 642 -20.41 -15.67 -25.54
N GLY A 643 -21.43 -15.55 -26.38
CA GLY A 643 -21.69 -14.39 -27.21
C GLY A 643 -22.67 -13.39 -26.59
N ARG A 644 -23.00 -12.35 -27.36
CA ARG A 644 -24.00 -11.34 -26.99
C ARG A 644 -24.92 -11.04 -28.17
N VAL A 645 -26.18 -10.72 -27.87
CA VAL A 645 -27.17 -10.30 -28.87
C VAL A 645 -27.60 -8.88 -28.57
N GLU A 646 -27.55 -8.02 -29.59
CA GLU A 646 -28.00 -6.63 -29.53
C GLU A 646 -29.07 -6.39 -30.58
N VAL A 647 -30.07 -5.56 -30.24
CA VAL A 647 -31.15 -5.21 -31.15
C VAL A 647 -31.26 -3.69 -31.22
N ASP A 648 -31.11 -3.18 -32.44
CA ASP A 648 -31.45 -1.81 -32.77
C ASP A 648 -32.64 -1.79 -33.72
N SER A 649 -33.64 -0.98 -33.45
CA SER A 649 -34.88 -0.99 -34.23
C SER A 649 -35.47 0.41 -34.31
N THR A 650 -35.94 0.75 -35.50
CA THR A 650 -36.62 2.02 -35.81
C THR A 650 -37.84 1.74 -36.68
N SER A 651 -38.69 2.74 -36.93
CA SER A 651 -39.84 2.61 -37.84
C SER A 651 -39.49 2.27 -39.30
N LYS A 652 -38.20 2.23 -39.63
CA LYS A 652 -37.67 1.90 -40.96
C LYS A 652 -37.06 0.48 -41.04
N GLY A 653 -37.05 -0.28 -39.95
CA GLY A 653 -36.57 -1.66 -39.91
C GLY A 653 -35.84 -2.02 -38.62
N THR A 654 -35.50 -3.30 -38.47
CA THR A 654 -34.76 -3.84 -37.32
C THR A 654 -33.40 -4.36 -37.72
N GLN A 655 -32.43 -4.22 -36.82
CA GLN A 655 -31.09 -4.77 -36.90
C GLN A 655 -30.82 -5.61 -35.66
N VAL A 656 -30.58 -6.90 -35.86
CA VAL A 656 -30.12 -7.80 -34.80
C VAL A 656 -28.65 -8.13 -35.03
N SER A 657 -27.81 -7.88 -34.03
CA SER A 657 -26.37 -8.12 -34.08
C SER A 657 -25.99 -9.21 -33.08
N VAL A 658 -25.40 -10.30 -33.57
CA VAL A 658 -24.92 -11.44 -32.80
C VAL A 658 -23.40 -11.38 -32.76
N LEU A 659 -22.83 -11.15 -31.58
CA LEU A 659 -21.39 -11.12 -31.32
C LEU A 659 -20.95 -12.47 -30.79
N LEU A 660 -19.99 -13.10 -31.46
CA LEU A 660 -19.39 -14.39 -31.07
C LEU A 660 -17.89 -14.22 -30.84
N PRO A 661 -17.33 -14.71 -29.72
CA PRO A 661 -15.89 -14.63 -29.47
C PRO A 661 -15.10 -15.45 -30.50
N ALA A 662 -14.01 -14.87 -31.00
CA ALA A 662 -13.09 -15.58 -31.86
C ALA A 662 -12.32 -16.61 -31.04
N THR A 663 -12.01 -17.76 -31.65
CA THR A 663 -11.04 -18.68 -31.06
C THR A 663 -9.68 -18.00 -31.04
N SER A 664 -9.04 -17.91 -29.89
CA SER A 664 -7.64 -17.48 -29.77
C SER A 664 -6.81 -18.45 -30.59
N GLY A 665 -6.36 -18.02 -31.76
CA GLY A 665 -5.66 -18.89 -32.70
C GLY A 665 -4.40 -19.48 -32.08
N GLN A 666 -4.43 -20.77 -31.79
CA GLN A 666 -3.31 -21.63 -32.17
C GLN A 666 -3.36 -21.71 -33.71
N GLY A 667 -2.50 -20.92 -34.34
CA GLY A 667 -2.11 -21.10 -35.74
C GLY A 667 -0.78 -21.84 -35.75
#